data_AF-A0A1D7YJK8-F1
#
_entry.id   AF-A0A1D7YJK8-F1
#
_cell.length_a   1.000
_cell.length_b   1.000
_cell.length_c   1.000
_cell.angle_alpha   90.00
_cell.angle_beta   90.00
_cell.angle_gamma   90.00
#
_symmetry.space_group_name_H-M   'P 1'
#
loop_
_entity.id
_entity.type
_entity.pdbx_description
1 polymer ?
#
loop_
_entity_poly.entity_id
_entity_poly.type
_entity_poly.pdbx_seq_one_letter_code
_entity_poly.pdbx_strand_id
1 'polypeptide(L)'
;MPTLEHSLYQADTPTAWTVLRGPIDPDTLTAGVAKIAARHQLRAVPSGEASLLLTAADAEPENSTPQLALRWHPYTPLQPDTLSHAIPATHLEILLDHKEQAADAAADLTGWLRTALRRFHPDELEQITATMPLLTQFTPTTSVLADWAVIFRDHYVENTLGFLLALQHAGVPAQWIYALAKGDRTHNRDRVHATLLDLGCASGLLDNTAINAPDTHATELAAALHQVDAFIDAAHEAGRKVLVIDDGGLLAQGYGRADAPRRIDAALELTVSGLKRITATGELGIPVLNLARSQLKTRLGYPEIADSCLRRLRALLPAIKVTGRPAVVIGYGTLGSRLAQALRHQGCQIHVVDPDPLALIAAAEAGHATYRTTGDALRAVHPFLIVGTTGDDALTVDDLQLLPDGAYLAPFATRDFSVLADPDRGLPATEIPGIGRRYRLPGGGQVTLLGDGRSMNLFEADAIPNQGYDAYRAGTLIAADALCRRADNLTPGIHTDLVDDIILNSGLYSAYYDTYLATEQQPSPRAVTRQSATTASLAGMSACVVGYGAAGRLHAQILAEHGASLTIVDPKHQDLPKAYRGFPNGLEEMPAAVRSTIGLWSVCCPTADHLPVLRTILAKEPEARILLEKPACQGHEIDAFTALLASHSNARFVVTDQYQHARALDVLTNLMARLEPGAEPDYVAVTFTKDRTGDVAQGRFVDRSYGVLGYEWLHMLAVLRRILPTEAAAAYLAQQPQHAELWATYDPRLFVSALTERTNLTYGATRLRIELTSSIATPTVVLGSTPRTATSGTGPWRQGLRPADDRHRRVTVHAGRTQFTVHLDPVTATGGWQLERNHHRVTAERDGLMLHDEVVHDSPLHTAIRNATTTLMGTCSVPEPDLGPLRRIAALAELLRAQQPTGLAEQTSA
;
A
#
# COMPACT_ATOMS: atom_id res chain seq x y z
N MET A 1 -27.27 11.09 -58.80
CA MET A 1 -27.78 9.71 -58.67
C MET A 1 -27.46 9.23 -57.27
N PRO A 2 -28.46 8.75 -56.51
CA PRO A 2 -28.37 8.50 -55.07
C PRO A 2 -28.11 7.03 -54.71
N THR A 3 -28.09 6.74 -53.39
CA THR A 3 -28.12 5.44 -52.65
C THR A 3 -26.75 4.98 -52.12
N LEU A 4 -26.51 4.74 -50.82
CA LEU A 4 -27.38 4.56 -49.65
C LEU A 4 -26.76 5.17 -48.38
N GLU A 5 -27.46 6.11 -47.76
CA GLU A 5 -27.53 6.20 -46.29
C GLU A 5 -28.63 5.25 -45.83
N HIS A 6 -28.35 4.42 -44.82
CA HIS A 6 -29.21 4.10 -43.67
C HIS A 6 -28.80 2.76 -43.04
N SER A 7 -28.76 2.78 -41.70
CA SER A 7 -28.74 1.63 -40.78
C SER A 7 -27.37 1.04 -40.43
N LEU A 8 -26.77 1.55 -39.34
CA LEU A 8 -26.38 0.79 -38.14
C LEU A 8 -25.72 1.75 -37.12
N TYR A 9 -26.41 2.86 -36.82
CA TYR A 9 -26.27 3.59 -35.56
C TYR A 9 -27.63 3.49 -34.87
N GLN A 10 -27.95 2.31 -34.36
CA GLN A 10 -28.88 2.21 -33.26
C GLN A 10 -28.05 2.39 -31.99
N ALA A 11 -28.31 3.52 -31.32
CA ALA A 11 -27.87 3.73 -29.96
C ALA A 11 -28.59 2.70 -29.08
N ASP A 12 -27.91 1.58 -28.83
CA ASP A 12 -28.30 0.68 -27.75
C ASP A 12 -28.04 1.39 -26.42
N THR A 13 -29.10 1.41 -25.61
CA THR A 13 -29.23 1.88 -24.24
C THR A 13 -27.97 1.58 -23.41
N PRO A 14 -27.51 2.47 -22.51
CA PRO A 14 -26.31 2.22 -21.70
C PRO A 14 -26.50 0.96 -20.85
N THR A 15 -25.83 -0.14 -21.22
CA THR A 15 -25.75 -1.33 -20.37
C THR A 15 -25.02 -0.97 -19.09
N ALA A 16 -25.61 -1.29 -17.94
CA ALA A 16 -25.06 -1.00 -16.63
C ALA A 16 -24.08 -2.12 -16.24
N TRP A 17 -22.79 -1.90 -16.49
CA TRP A 17 -21.75 -2.84 -16.10
C TRP A 17 -21.52 -2.74 -14.59
N THR A 18 -21.55 -3.87 -13.88
CA THR A 18 -21.20 -3.93 -12.46
C THR A 18 -19.93 -4.76 -12.29
N VAL A 19 -18.87 -4.16 -11.74
CA VAL A 19 -17.62 -4.84 -11.39
C VAL A 19 -17.56 -5.07 -9.90
N LEU A 20 -17.30 -6.30 -9.48
CA LEU A 20 -17.17 -6.70 -8.09
C LEU A 20 -15.85 -7.45 -7.89
N ARG A 21 -15.23 -7.32 -6.72
CA ARG A 21 -13.92 -7.94 -6.42
C ARG A 21 -13.93 -8.56 -5.04
N GLY A 22 -13.28 -9.70 -4.88
CA GLY A 22 -13.09 -10.34 -3.58
C GLY A 22 -12.65 -11.80 -3.67
N PRO A 23 -12.39 -12.44 -2.52
CA PRO A 23 -12.04 -13.85 -2.47
C PRO A 23 -13.28 -14.69 -2.74
N ILE A 24 -13.26 -15.43 -3.84
CA ILE A 24 -14.24 -16.48 -4.14
C ILE A 24 -13.61 -17.40 -5.18
N ASP A 25 -13.69 -18.71 -4.97
CA ASP A 25 -13.25 -19.65 -6.00
C ASP A 25 -14.31 -19.75 -7.13
N PRO A 26 -13.91 -20.12 -8.37
CA PRO A 26 -14.83 -20.24 -9.50
C PRO A 26 -15.98 -21.22 -9.29
N ASP A 27 -15.80 -22.27 -8.49
CA ASP A 27 -16.83 -23.30 -8.25
C ASP A 27 -17.92 -22.74 -7.33
N THR A 28 -17.54 -22.08 -6.24
CA THR A 28 -18.45 -21.35 -5.34
C THR A 28 -19.19 -20.24 -6.09
N LEU A 29 -18.48 -19.50 -6.96
CA LEU A 29 -19.10 -18.50 -7.83
C LEU A 29 -20.18 -19.13 -8.72
N THR A 30 -19.83 -20.19 -9.44
CA THR A 30 -20.73 -20.87 -10.38
C THR A 30 -21.95 -21.45 -9.69
N ALA A 31 -21.78 -22.09 -8.53
CA ALA A 31 -22.88 -22.64 -7.74
C ALA A 31 -23.85 -21.55 -7.24
N GLY A 32 -23.32 -20.43 -6.75
CA GLY A 32 -24.13 -19.30 -6.29
C GLY A 32 -24.91 -18.62 -7.42
N VAL A 33 -24.27 -18.42 -8.57
CA VAL A 33 -24.91 -17.89 -9.78
C VAL A 33 -26.03 -18.80 -10.25
N ALA A 34 -25.81 -20.13 -10.28
CA ALA A 34 -26.83 -21.09 -10.68
C ALA A 34 -28.06 -21.06 -9.76
N LYS A 35 -27.85 -20.93 -8.44
CA LYS A 35 -28.95 -20.82 -7.46
C LYS A 35 -29.80 -19.57 -7.65
N ILE A 36 -29.16 -18.44 -7.97
CA ILE A 36 -29.87 -17.18 -8.21
C ILE A 36 -30.57 -17.19 -9.58
N ALA A 37 -29.90 -17.70 -10.61
CA ALA A 37 -30.48 -17.87 -11.94
C ALA A 37 -31.80 -18.68 -11.88
N ALA A 38 -31.80 -19.80 -11.14
CA ALA A 38 -32.98 -20.64 -10.98
C ALA A 38 -34.19 -19.90 -10.35
N ARG A 39 -33.97 -18.98 -9.41
CA ARG A 39 -35.06 -18.17 -8.80
C ARG A 39 -35.73 -17.23 -9.79
N HIS A 40 -34.98 -16.81 -10.80
CA HIS A 40 -35.40 -15.86 -11.84
C HIS A 40 -35.76 -16.56 -13.15
N GLN A 41 -35.98 -17.88 -13.14
CA GLN A 41 -36.30 -18.66 -14.35
C GLN A 41 -35.23 -18.55 -15.46
N LEU A 42 -33.97 -18.40 -15.04
CA LEU A 42 -32.80 -18.36 -15.91
C LEU A 42 -31.97 -19.65 -15.73
N ARG A 43 -31.28 -20.06 -16.79
CA ARG A 43 -30.31 -21.14 -16.79
C ARG A 43 -28.91 -20.57 -16.98
N ALA A 44 -27.99 -20.91 -16.09
CA ALA A 44 -26.57 -20.58 -16.24
C ALA A 44 -25.89 -21.61 -17.19
N VAL A 45 -25.27 -21.12 -18.25
CA VAL A 45 -24.57 -21.89 -19.28
C VAL A 45 -23.11 -21.44 -19.32
N PRO A 46 -22.13 -22.32 -19.06
CA PRO A 46 -20.71 -21.98 -19.16
C PRO A 46 -20.35 -21.52 -20.58
N SER A 47 -19.55 -20.47 -20.69
CA SER A 47 -19.01 -19.97 -21.96
C SER A 47 -17.49 -19.77 -21.82
N GLY A 48 -16.74 -20.87 -21.96
CA GLY A 48 -15.30 -20.88 -21.65
C GLY A 48 -15.00 -21.04 -20.15
N GLU A 49 -13.73 -20.92 -19.78
CA GLU A 49 -13.23 -21.26 -18.42
C GLU A 49 -13.57 -20.21 -17.34
N ALA A 50 -13.89 -18.98 -17.72
CA ALA A 50 -14.10 -17.89 -16.77
C ALA A 50 -15.33 -17.02 -17.11
N SER A 51 -16.39 -17.65 -17.64
CA SER A 51 -17.65 -16.95 -17.88
C SER A 51 -18.89 -17.84 -17.84
N LEU A 52 -20.01 -17.24 -17.44
CA LEU A 52 -21.35 -17.85 -17.41
C LEU A 52 -22.34 -16.94 -18.13
N LEU A 53 -23.10 -17.51 -19.05
CA LEU A 53 -24.20 -16.86 -19.74
C LEU A 53 -25.52 -17.33 -19.13
N LEU A 54 -26.37 -16.40 -18.70
CA LEU A 54 -27.69 -16.69 -18.19
C LEU A 54 -28.73 -16.46 -19.29
N THR A 55 -29.42 -17.53 -19.66
CA THR A 55 -30.46 -17.55 -20.69
C THR A 55 -31.82 -17.90 -20.09
N ALA A 56 -32.93 -17.57 -20.75
CA ALA A 56 -34.25 -18.03 -20.31
C ALA A 56 -34.30 -19.57 -20.20
N ALA A 57 -34.89 -20.10 -19.12
CA ALA A 57 -34.99 -21.54 -18.89
C ALA A 57 -35.84 -22.26 -19.95
N ASP A 58 -36.86 -21.57 -20.50
CA ASP A 58 -37.85 -22.13 -21.42
C ASP A 58 -37.46 -22.03 -22.91
N ALA A 59 -36.29 -21.45 -23.21
CA ALA A 59 -35.81 -21.28 -24.58
C ALA A 59 -34.98 -22.49 -25.05
N GLU A 60 -35.23 -22.95 -26.28
CA GLU A 60 -34.41 -23.96 -26.96
C GLU A 60 -32.94 -23.50 -27.02
N PRO A 61 -31.95 -24.35 -26.68
CA PRO A 61 -30.55 -23.96 -26.52
C PRO A 61 -29.97 -23.22 -27.73
N GLU A 62 -30.38 -23.62 -28.94
CA GLU A 62 -29.85 -23.11 -30.21
C GLU A 62 -30.31 -21.68 -30.56
N ASN A 63 -31.38 -21.17 -29.92
CA ASN A 63 -31.94 -19.83 -30.16
C ASN A 63 -31.93 -18.91 -28.93
N SER A 64 -31.34 -19.36 -27.83
CA SER A 64 -31.38 -18.63 -26.56
C SER A 64 -30.37 -17.47 -26.54
N THR A 65 -30.87 -16.23 -26.55
CA THR A 65 -30.00 -15.04 -26.40
C THR A 65 -29.67 -14.83 -24.93
N PRO A 66 -28.40 -14.59 -24.54
CA PRO A 66 -28.06 -14.28 -23.16
C PRO A 66 -28.76 -13.00 -22.71
N GLN A 67 -29.36 -13.06 -21.51
CA GLN A 67 -29.98 -11.91 -20.85
C GLN A 67 -29.04 -11.29 -19.82
N LEU A 68 -28.17 -12.11 -19.23
CA LEU A 68 -27.15 -11.70 -18.28
C LEU A 68 -25.88 -12.50 -18.54
N ALA A 69 -24.71 -11.89 -18.37
CA ALA A 69 -23.42 -12.53 -18.50
C ALA A 69 -22.54 -12.21 -17.29
N LEU A 70 -21.92 -13.23 -16.73
CA LEU A 70 -20.84 -13.09 -15.76
C LEU A 70 -19.52 -13.47 -16.42
N ARG A 71 -18.50 -12.66 -16.21
CA ARG A 71 -17.12 -12.98 -16.56
C ARG A 71 -16.25 -12.74 -15.35
N TRP A 72 -15.24 -13.55 -15.13
CA TRP A 72 -14.32 -13.33 -14.03
C TRP A 72 -12.87 -13.59 -14.43
N HIS A 73 -11.93 -13.08 -13.65
CA HIS A 73 -10.52 -13.44 -13.76
C HIS A 73 -9.80 -13.25 -12.41
N PRO A 74 -8.64 -13.88 -12.21
CA PRO A 74 -7.87 -13.70 -10.98
C PRO A 74 -7.41 -12.25 -10.77
N TYR A 75 -7.64 -11.75 -9.56
CA TYR A 75 -7.28 -10.40 -9.11
C TYR A 75 -6.40 -10.52 -7.87
N THR A 76 -5.25 -9.85 -7.80
CA THR A 76 -4.47 -9.77 -6.56
C THR A 76 -4.74 -8.43 -5.89
N PRO A 77 -5.32 -8.38 -4.68
CA PRO A 77 -5.50 -7.13 -3.96
C PRO A 77 -4.17 -6.56 -3.48
N LEU A 78 -4.15 -5.25 -3.22
CA LEU A 78 -3.07 -4.61 -2.49
C LEU A 78 -3.12 -5.09 -1.03
N GLN A 79 -2.00 -5.61 -0.52
CA GLN A 79 -1.88 -5.91 0.92
C GLN A 79 -1.78 -4.59 1.70
N PRO A 80 -2.66 -4.34 2.68
CA PRO A 80 -2.46 -3.29 3.67
C PRO A 80 -1.21 -3.59 4.51
N ASP A 81 -0.50 -2.55 4.93
CA ASP A 81 0.76 -2.64 5.70
C ASP A 81 0.64 -3.39 7.05
N THR A 82 -0.58 -3.61 7.53
CA THR A 82 -0.86 -4.30 8.81
C THR A 82 -1.25 -5.77 8.64
N LEU A 83 -1.48 -6.24 7.42
CA LEU A 83 -1.73 -7.65 7.14
C LEU A 83 -0.41 -8.42 7.20
N SER A 84 -0.23 -9.24 8.24
CA SER A 84 0.94 -10.11 8.37
C SER A 84 0.87 -11.37 7.49
N HIS A 85 -0.13 -11.47 6.62
CA HIS A 85 -0.54 -12.73 6.05
C HIS A 85 -0.90 -12.65 4.55
N ALA A 86 -0.61 -13.72 3.82
CA ALA A 86 -0.67 -13.77 2.37
C ALA A 86 -2.12 -13.80 1.89
N ILE A 87 -2.44 -12.93 0.92
CA ILE A 87 -3.77 -12.96 0.31
C ILE A 87 -3.90 -14.25 -0.51
N PRO A 88 -5.00 -15.02 -0.33
CA PRO A 88 -5.20 -16.29 -1.03
C PRO A 88 -5.16 -16.16 -2.55
N ALA A 89 -4.78 -17.24 -3.21
CA ALA A 89 -4.60 -17.32 -4.67
C ALA A 89 -5.90 -17.15 -5.49
N THR A 90 -7.07 -17.17 -4.85
CA THR A 90 -8.42 -17.24 -5.45
C THR A 90 -9.23 -15.97 -5.20
N HIS A 91 -8.61 -14.80 -5.38
CA HIS A 91 -9.37 -13.55 -5.52
C HIS A 91 -9.81 -13.37 -6.96
N LEU A 92 -11.08 -13.00 -7.17
CA LEU A 92 -11.62 -12.76 -8.50
C LEU A 92 -12.06 -11.30 -8.65
N GLU A 93 -11.88 -10.77 -9.85
CA GLU A 93 -12.66 -9.64 -10.34
C GLU A 93 -13.76 -10.20 -11.24
N ILE A 94 -15.01 -9.88 -10.90
CA ILE A 94 -16.22 -10.39 -11.53
C ILE A 94 -16.93 -9.22 -12.21
N LEU A 95 -17.17 -9.37 -13.51
CA LEU A 95 -17.95 -8.48 -14.34
C LEU A 95 -19.33 -9.08 -14.54
N LEU A 96 -20.37 -8.33 -14.17
CA LEU A 96 -21.76 -8.63 -14.45
C LEU A 96 -22.27 -7.64 -15.50
N ASP A 97 -22.75 -8.17 -16.61
CA ASP A 97 -23.42 -7.46 -17.70
C ASP A 97 -24.84 -8.01 -17.85
N HIS A 98 -25.84 -7.13 -18.01
CA HIS A 98 -27.22 -7.55 -18.10
C HIS A 98 -28.03 -6.65 -19.03
N LYS A 99 -29.06 -7.24 -19.64
CA LYS A 99 -30.12 -6.52 -20.34
C LYS A 99 -31.17 -6.03 -19.34
N GLU A 100 -31.99 -5.08 -19.78
CA GLU A 100 -33.04 -4.47 -18.96
C GLU A 100 -34.04 -5.52 -18.41
N GLN A 101 -34.36 -6.56 -19.19
CA GLN A 101 -35.29 -7.62 -18.77
C GLN A 101 -34.75 -8.53 -17.66
N ALA A 102 -33.44 -8.50 -17.40
CA ALA A 102 -32.79 -9.26 -16.33
C ALA A 102 -32.33 -8.36 -15.17
N ALA A 103 -32.85 -7.13 -15.05
CA ALA A 103 -32.45 -6.17 -14.02
C ALA A 103 -32.65 -6.70 -12.59
N ASP A 104 -33.77 -7.37 -12.30
CA ASP A 104 -34.04 -7.93 -10.97
C ASP A 104 -33.07 -9.09 -10.63
N ALA A 105 -32.82 -9.98 -11.60
CA ALA A 105 -31.84 -11.05 -11.46
C ALA A 105 -30.41 -10.50 -11.27
N ALA A 106 -30.07 -9.43 -11.99
CA ALA A 106 -28.79 -8.74 -11.86
C ALA A 106 -28.64 -8.05 -10.48
N ALA A 107 -29.71 -7.45 -9.97
CA ALA A 107 -29.73 -6.82 -8.65
C ALA A 107 -29.54 -7.84 -7.53
N ASP A 108 -30.28 -8.96 -7.57
CA ASP A 108 -30.15 -10.07 -6.63
C ASP A 108 -28.74 -10.68 -6.67
N LEU A 109 -28.22 -10.91 -7.87
CA LEU A 109 -26.89 -11.47 -8.06
C LEU A 109 -25.79 -10.52 -7.58
N THR A 110 -25.94 -9.22 -7.84
CA THR A 110 -25.05 -8.18 -7.33
C THR A 110 -25.09 -8.11 -5.80
N GLY A 111 -26.28 -8.21 -5.19
CA GLY A 111 -26.44 -8.22 -3.73
C GLY A 111 -25.76 -9.43 -3.08
N TRP A 112 -25.95 -10.62 -3.65
CA TRP A 112 -25.25 -11.82 -3.19
C TRP A 112 -23.74 -11.71 -3.38
N LEU A 113 -23.26 -11.32 -4.57
CA LEU A 113 -21.83 -11.16 -4.85
C LEU A 113 -21.18 -10.15 -3.93
N ARG A 114 -21.82 -9.01 -3.65
CA ARG A 114 -21.29 -8.02 -2.68
C ARG A 114 -21.10 -8.62 -1.31
N THR A 115 -21.95 -9.55 -0.88
CA THR A 115 -21.81 -10.23 0.40
C THR A 115 -20.74 -11.33 0.32
N ALA A 116 -20.77 -12.15 -0.73
CA ALA A 116 -19.83 -13.26 -0.92
C ALA A 116 -18.38 -12.78 -1.02
N LEU A 117 -18.15 -11.76 -1.86
CA LEU A 117 -16.82 -11.21 -2.14
C LEU A 117 -16.26 -10.34 -1.01
N ARG A 118 -17.05 -10.00 0.01
CA ARG A 118 -16.54 -9.29 1.18
C ARG A 118 -15.96 -10.24 2.21
N ARG A 119 -16.24 -11.54 2.14
CA ARG A 119 -15.80 -12.50 3.17
C ARG A 119 -14.27 -12.58 3.22
N PHE A 120 -13.74 -13.01 4.35
CA PHE A 120 -12.39 -13.54 4.40
C PHE A 120 -12.40 -14.96 3.84
N HIS A 121 -11.42 -15.29 3.02
CA HIS A 121 -11.21 -16.65 2.55
C HIS A 121 -10.79 -17.56 3.71
N PRO A 122 -11.10 -18.88 3.68
CA PRO A 122 -10.64 -19.82 4.70
C PRO A 122 -9.15 -19.72 5.04
N ASP A 123 -8.27 -19.62 4.03
CA ASP A 123 -6.82 -19.43 4.24
C ASP A 123 -6.49 -18.13 5.00
N GLU A 124 -7.25 -17.04 4.80
CA GLU A 124 -7.07 -15.80 5.59
C GLU A 124 -7.50 -16.04 7.04
N LEU A 125 -8.59 -16.78 7.28
CA LEU A 125 -9.06 -17.11 8.63
C LEU A 125 -8.06 -17.97 9.39
N GLU A 126 -7.47 -18.96 8.73
CA GLU A 126 -6.40 -19.78 9.29
C GLU A 126 -5.20 -18.92 9.67
N GLN A 127 -4.81 -17.99 8.79
CA GLN A 127 -3.69 -17.09 9.05
C GLN A 127 -3.97 -16.08 10.16
N ILE A 128 -5.17 -15.49 10.23
CA ILE A 128 -5.60 -14.64 11.34
C ILE A 128 -5.42 -15.40 12.65
N THR A 129 -5.90 -16.65 12.71
CA THR A 129 -5.79 -17.50 13.90
C THR A 129 -4.33 -17.84 14.22
N ALA A 130 -3.52 -18.19 13.22
CA ALA A 130 -2.10 -18.52 13.38
C ALA A 130 -1.27 -17.33 13.89
N THR A 131 -1.69 -16.09 13.61
CA THR A 131 -1.05 -14.87 14.14
C THR A 131 -1.47 -14.53 15.58
N MET A 132 -2.34 -15.34 16.18
CA MET A 132 -2.85 -15.22 17.55
C MET A 132 -2.62 -16.54 18.33
N PRO A 133 -1.35 -16.96 18.52
CA PRO A 133 -1.01 -18.24 19.15
C PRO A 133 -1.47 -18.35 20.61
N LEU A 134 -1.47 -17.27 21.39
CA LEU A 134 -1.96 -17.30 22.78
C LEU A 134 -3.46 -17.53 22.81
N LEU A 135 -4.23 -16.81 21.98
CA LEU A 135 -5.67 -17.03 21.88
C LEU A 135 -5.97 -18.50 21.51
N THR A 136 -5.21 -19.05 20.55
CA THR A 136 -5.31 -20.47 20.17
C THR A 136 -4.99 -21.39 21.34
N GLN A 137 -3.87 -21.15 22.04
CA GLN A 137 -3.42 -21.95 23.19
C GLN A 137 -4.45 -21.95 24.34
N PHE A 138 -5.08 -20.79 24.60
CA PHE A 138 -6.02 -20.61 25.70
C PHE A 138 -7.49 -20.83 25.29
N THR A 139 -7.74 -21.25 24.04
CA THR A 139 -9.07 -21.68 23.63
C THR A 139 -9.36 -23.06 24.24
N PRO A 140 -10.37 -23.19 25.12
CA PRO A 140 -10.66 -24.45 25.77
C PRO A 140 -11.26 -25.46 24.79
N THR A 141 -10.88 -26.73 24.90
CA THR A 141 -11.48 -27.83 24.11
C THR A 141 -12.88 -28.22 24.58
N THR A 142 -13.19 -27.96 25.85
CA THR A 142 -14.53 -28.07 26.43
C THR A 142 -14.75 -26.87 27.35
N SER A 143 -15.86 -26.15 27.17
CA SER A 143 -16.16 -24.95 27.93
C SER A 143 -17.64 -24.87 28.26
N VAL A 144 -17.95 -24.24 29.39
CA VAL A 144 -19.34 -23.91 29.75
C VAL A 144 -19.95 -22.89 28.80
N LEU A 145 -19.13 -22.15 28.04
CA LEU A 145 -19.59 -21.21 27.03
C LEU A 145 -20.49 -21.90 25.99
N ALA A 146 -20.34 -23.20 25.76
CA ALA A 146 -21.21 -23.98 24.87
C ALA A 146 -22.71 -23.94 25.24
N ASP A 147 -23.03 -23.65 26.51
CA ASP A 147 -24.40 -23.51 27.03
C ASP A 147 -24.91 -22.06 27.04
N TRP A 148 -24.08 -21.11 26.60
CA TRP A 148 -24.39 -19.68 26.58
C TRP A 148 -24.65 -19.21 25.15
N ALA A 149 -25.37 -18.09 25.05
CA ALA A 149 -25.39 -17.21 23.90
C ALA A 149 -24.54 -15.97 24.21
N VAL A 150 -23.84 -15.45 23.22
CA VAL A 150 -22.89 -14.34 23.38
C VAL A 150 -23.30 -13.18 22.50
N ILE A 151 -23.52 -12.01 23.09
CA ILE A 151 -23.59 -10.75 22.36
C ILE A 151 -22.25 -10.04 22.52
N PHE A 152 -21.57 -9.79 21.41
CA PHE A 152 -20.26 -9.17 21.37
C PHE A 152 -20.34 -7.82 20.64
N ARG A 153 -20.14 -6.71 21.36
CA ARG A 153 -20.16 -5.36 20.77
C ARG A 153 -18.78 -4.74 20.85
N ASP A 154 -18.12 -4.56 19.70
CA ASP A 154 -16.76 -4.03 19.61
C ASP A 154 -16.45 -3.47 18.20
N HIS A 155 -15.22 -3.03 18.00
CA HIS A 155 -14.66 -2.65 16.71
C HIS A 155 -14.56 -3.86 15.77
N TYR A 156 -15.01 -3.72 14.52
CA TYR A 156 -14.88 -4.78 13.51
C TYR A 156 -13.51 -4.70 12.84
N VAL A 157 -12.57 -5.50 13.33
CA VAL A 157 -11.20 -5.63 12.86
C VAL A 157 -10.80 -7.12 12.86
N GLU A 158 -9.67 -7.49 12.28
CA GLU A 158 -9.28 -8.91 12.18
C GLU A 158 -9.16 -9.64 13.52
N ASN A 159 -8.58 -9.00 14.55
CA ASN A 159 -8.49 -9.63 15.87
C ASN A 159 -9.86 -9.87 16.53
N THR A 160 -10.92 -9.17 16.09
CA THR A 160 -12.31 -9.46 16.50
C THR A 160 -12.78 -10.75 15.85
N LEU A 161 -12.46 -10.96 14.57
CA LEU A 161 -12.79 -12.19 13.88
C LEU A 161 -12.05 -13.39 14.49
N GLY A 162 -10.76 -13.24 14.80
CA GLY A 162 -9.99 -14.27 15.52
C GLY A 162 -10.61 -14.65 16.87
N PHE A 163 -11.06 -13.66 17.65
CA PHE A 163 -11.75 -13.89 18.92
C PHE A 163 -13.10 -14.61 18.77
N LEU A 164 -13.92 -14.21 17.79
CA LEU A 164 -15.23 -14.85 17.55
C LEU A 164 -15.07 -16.29 17.04
N LEU A 165 -14.05 -16.57 16.22
CA LEU A 165 -13.68 -17.93 15.84
C LEU A 165 -13.24 -18.77 17.05
N ALA A 166 -12.47 -18.19 17.98
CA ALA A 166 -12.09 -18.85 19.22
C ALA A 166 -13.30 -19.21 20.10
N LEU A 167 -14.35 -18.36 20.14
CA LEU A 167 -15.61 -18.70 20.83
C LEU A 167 -16.33 -19.90 20.18
N GLN A 168 -16.36 -19.98 18.85
CA GLN A 168 -16.91 -21.14 18.15
C GLN A 168 -16.10 -22.40 18.44
N HIS A 169 -14.77 -22.32 18.41
CA HIS A 169 -13.88 -23.43 18.78
C HIS A 169 -14.02 -23.85 20.25
N ALA A 170 -14.34 -22.92 21.15
CA ALA A 170 -14.69 -23.19 22.55
C ALA A 170 -16.07 -23.86 22.71
N GLY A 171 -16.85 -24.01 21.63
CA GLY A 171 -18.11 -24.74 21.59
C GLY A 171 -19.38 -23.88 21.56
N VAL A 172 -19.27 -22.54 21.47
CA VAL A 172 -20.45 -21.68 21.29
C VAL A 172 -21.01 -21.87 19.88
N PRO A 173 -22.25 -22.36 19.70
CA PRO A 173 -22.80 -22.53 18.36
C PRO A 173 -22.97 -21.19 17.66
N ALA A 174 -22.67 -21.11 16.37
CA ALA A 174 -22.67 -19.86 15.60
C ALA A 174 -23.94 -19.04 15.73
N GLN A 175 -25.10 -19.69 15.65
CA GLN A 175 -26.43 -19.08 15.79
C GLN A 175 -26.66 -18.38 17.14
N TRP A 176 -25.83 -18.69 18.15
CA TRP A 176 -25.85 -18.10 19.48
C TRP A 176 -24.70 -17.12 19.70
N ILE A 177 -24.14 -16.58 18.61
CA ILE A 177 -23.21 -15.45 18.63
C ILE A 177 -23.85 -14.29 17.87
N TYR A 178 -24.02 -13.15 18.55
CA TYR A 178 -24.44 -11.90 17.94
C TYR A 178 -23.36 -10.84 18.06
N ALA A 179 -22.68 -10.54 16.96
CA ALA A 179 -21.71 -9.46 16.89
C ALA A 179 -22.36 -8.13 16.48
N LEU A 180 -21.97 -7.04 17.14
CA LEU A 180 -22.45 -5.68 16.86
C LEU A 180 -21.26 -4.74 16.64
N ALA A 181 -21.16 -4.16 15.45
CA ALA A 181 -20.18 -3.12 15.16
C ALA A 181 -20.58 -1.83 15.89
N LYS A 182 -19.62 -1.15 16.54
CA LYS A 182 -19.85 0.15 17.18
C LYS A 182 -19.73 1.37 16.25
N GLY A 183 -19.63 1.13 14.93
CA GLY A 183 -19.77 2.15 13.88
C GLY A 183 -18.48 2.86 13.43
N ASP A 184 -17.31 2.45 13.90
CA ASP A 184 -16.06 3.01 13.39
C ASP A 184 -15.85 2.64 11.91
N ARG A 185 -15.15 3.51 11.17
CA ARG A 185 -14.86 3.32 9.74
C ARG A 185 -13.60 2.46 9.55
N THR A 186 -13.52 1.29 10.18
CA THR A 186 -12.35 0.40 10.06
C THR A 186 -12.21 -0.14 8.64
N HIS A 187 -11.00 -0.56 8.26
CA HIS A 187 -10.69 -0.98 6.89
C HIS A 187 -11.47 -2.24 6.50
N ASN A 188 -11.49 -3.24 7.39
CA ASN A 188 -12.13 -4.53 7.13
C ASN A 188 -13.55 -4.67 7.69
N ARG A 189 -14.21 -3.58 8.12
CA ARG A 189 -15.53 -3.65 8.79
C ARG A 189 -16.53 -4.53 8.04
N ASP A 190 -16.71 -4.22 6.77
CA ASP A 190 -17.73 -4.88 5.97
C ASP A 190 -17.35 -6.33 5.65
N ARG A 191 -16.03 -6.63 5.66
CA ARG A 191 -15.53 -7.99 5.49
C ARG A 191 -15.78 -8.85 6.72
N VAL A 192 -15.51 -8.31 7.91
CA VAL A 192 -15.83 -8.97 9.18
C VAL A 192 -17.32 -9.24 9.26
N HIS A 193 -18.17 -8.25 8.95
CA HIS A 193 -19.62 -8.42 8.94
C HIS A 193 -20.07 -9.56 8.00
N ALA A 194 -19.62 -9.53 6.74
CA ALA A 194 -19.99 -10.54 5.75
C ALA A 194 -19.52 -11.95 6.13
N THR A 195 -18.34 -12.06 6.73
CA THR A 195 -17.77 -13.35 7.18
C THR A 195 -18.55 -13.92 8.36
N LEU A 196 -18.94 -13.10 9.32
CA LEU A 196 -19.72 -13.55 10.47
C LEU A 196 -21.10 -14.10 10.06
N LEU A 197 -21.77 -13.43 9.12
CA LEU A 197 -23.03 -13.94 8.57
C LEU A 197 -22.84 -15.29 7.85
N ASP A 198 -21.73 -15.47 7.15
CA ASP A 198 -21.42 -16.73 6.45
C ASP A 198 -21.11 -17.87 7.41
N LEU A 199 -20.45 -17.57 8.52
CA LEU A 199 -20.18 -18.52 9.61
C LEU A 199 -21.44 -18.88 10.42
N GLY A 200 -22.60 -18.28 10.11
CA GLY A 200 -23.87 -18.52 10.79
C GLY A 200 -24.10 -17.69 12.05
N CYS A 201 -23.26 -16.68 12.30
CA CYS A 201 -23.43 -15.73 13.40
C CYS A 201 -24.41 -14.61 13.01
N ALA A 202 -25.12 -14.05 13.99
CA ALA A 202 -25.80 -12.78 13.80
C ALA A 202 -24.76 -11.65 13.77
N SER A 203 -24.95 -10.66 12.91
CA SER A 203 -24.05 -9.51 12.79
C SER A 203 -24.85 -8.24 12.48
N GLY A 204 -24.57 -7.14 13.17
CA GLY A 204 -25.30 -5.89 13.01
C GLY A 204 -24.50 -4.64 13.36
N LEU A 205 -25.17 -3.49 13.35
CA LEU A 205 -24.60 -2.18 13.70
C LEU A 205 -25.33 -1.61 14.91
N LEU A 206 -24.57 -1.19 15.92
CA LEU A 206 -25.05 -0.40 17.05
C LEU A 206 -24.07 0.75 17.30
N ASP A 207 -24.16 1.75 16.42
CA ASP A 207 -23.22 2.88 16.33
C ASP A 207 -23.27 3.78 17.57
N ASN A 208 -22.10 4.20 18.02
CA ASN A 208 -21.95 5.26 19.02
C ASN A 208 -22.71 6.56 18.66
N THR A 209 -22.87 6.92 17.38
CA THR A 209 -23.64 8.11 16.97
C THR A 209 -25.12 7.98 17.32
N ALA A 210 -25.71 6.81 17.09
CA ALA A 210 -27.12 6.56 17.39
C ALA A 210 -27.43 6.70 18.88
N ILE A 211 -26.40 6.59 19.72
CA ILE A 211 -26.48 6.65 21.18
C ILE A 211 -26.15 8.05 21.69
N ASN A 212 -25.13 8.70 21.11
CA ASN A 212 -24.68 10.03 21.52
C ASN A 212 -25.64 11.13 21.03
N ALA A 213 -26.40 10.87 19.97
CA ALA A 213 -27.43 11.77 19.44
C ALA A 213 -28.72 10.98 19.14
N PRO A 214 -29.42 10.48 20.19
CA PRO A 214 -30.57 9.60 20.01
C PRO A 214 -31.73 10.29 19.30
N ASP A 215 -31.91 11.60 19.49
CA ASP A 215 -32.99 12.36 18.84
C ASP A 215 -32.85 12.39 17.31
N THR A 216 -31.63 12.37 16.78
CA THR A 216 -31.36 12.37 15.34
C THR A 216 -31.26 10.95 14.75
N HIS A 217 -31.20 9.91 15.57
CA HIS A 217 -30.97 8.51 15.16
C HIS A 217 -31.93 7.51 15.83
N ALA A 218 -33.06 7.96 16.36
CA ALA A 218 -33.98 7.15 17.17
C ALA A 218 -34.45 5.87 16.44
N THR A 219 -34.71 5.95 15.15
CA THR A 219 -35.14 4.81 14.31
C THR A 219 -34.04 3.75 14.19
N GLU A 220 -32.79 4.16 13.99
CA GLU A 220 -31.65 3.24 13.88
C GLU A 220 -31.40 2.52 15.20
N LEU A 221 -31.44 3.28 16.31
CA LEU A 221 -31.31 2.72 17.65
C LEU A 221 -32.43 1.72 17.97
N ALA A 222 -33.68 2.08 17.68
CA ALA A 222 -34.83 1.20 17.92
C ALA A 222 -34.74 -0.10 17.12
N ALA A 223 -34.30 -0.03 15.85
CA ALA A 223 -34.11 -1.21 15.02
C ALA A 223 -33.01 -2.14 15.56
N ALA A 224 -31.87 -1.58 15.99
CA ALA A 224 -30.78 -2.37 16.57
C ALA A 224 -31.21 -3.04 17.89
N LEU A 225 -31.88 -2.31 18.77
CA LEU A 225 -32.37 -2.86 20.04
C LEU A 225 -33.45 -3.92 19.82
N HIS A 226 -34.31 -3.78 18.82
CA HIS A 226 -35.30 -4.80 18.48
C HIS A 226 -34.64 -6.15 18.10
N GLN A 227 -33.53 -6.12 17.37
CA GLN A 227 -32.78 -7.34 17.04
C GLN A 227 -32.08 -7.94 18.26
N VAL A 228 -31.55 -7.10 19.15
CA VAL A 228 -30.98 -7.55 20.44
C VAL A 228 -32.05 -8.22 21.30
N ASP A 229 -33.22 -7.61 21.42
CA ASP A 229 -34.37 -8.15 22.14
C ASP A 229 -34.76 -9.54 21.62
N ALA A 230 -34.91 -9.67 20.30
CA ALA A 230 -35.27 -10.94 19.66
C ALA A 230 -34.21 -12.02 19.90
N PHE A 231 -32.92 -11.66 19.90
CA PHE A 231 -31.83 -12.59 20.16
C PHE A 231 -31.81 -13.07 21.63
N ILE A 232 -32.04 -12.16 22.59
CA ILE A 232 -32.16 -12.50 24.02
C ILE A 232 -33.34 -13.43 24.24
N ASP A 233 -34.52 -13.08 23.73
CA ASP A 233 -35.74 -13.86 23.89
C ASP A 233 -35.54 -15.28 23.32
N ALA A 234 -34.99 -15.41 22.11
CA ALA A 234 -34.72 -16.72 21.49
C ALA A 234 -33.69 -17.56 22.26
N ALA A 235 -32.64 -16.93 22.81
CA ALA A 235 -31.64 -17.64 23.61
C ALA A 235 -32.24 -18.21 24.89
N HIS A 236 -33.04 -17.40 25.60
CA HIS A 236 -33.73 -17.83 26.82
C HIS A 236 -34.78 -18.91 26.54
N GLU A 237 -35.55 -18.81 25.46
CA GLU A 237 -36.49 -19.85 25.01
C GLU A 237 -35.78 -21.19 24.70
N ALA A 238 -34.56 -21.12 24.17
CA ALA A 238 -33.70 -22.28 23.94
C ALA A 238 -32.99 -22.80 25.20
N GLY A 239 -33.28 -22.24 26.38
CA GLY A 239 -32.71 -22.64 27.66
C GLY A 239 -31.25 -22.20 27.87
N ARG A 240 -30.78 -21.19 27.13
CA ARG A 240 -29.41 -20.67 27.20
C ARG A 240 -29.36 -19.39 28.01
N LYS A 241 -28.23 -19.14 28.68
CA LYS A 241 -27.94 -17.85 29.32
C LYS A 241 -27.27 -16.90 28.32
N VAL A 242 -27.40 -15.59 28.52
CA VAL A 242 -26.84 -14.56 27.64
C VAL A 242 -25.67 -13.83 28.31
N LEU A 243 -24.49 -13.96 27.72
CA LEU A 243 -23.29 -13.20 28.05
C LEU A 243 -23.18 -11.98 27.13
N VAL A 244 -22.94 -10.81 27.69
CA VAL A 244 -22.55 -9.62 26.93
C VAL A 244 -21.06 -9.33 27.10
N ILE A 245 -20.35 -9.13 26.00
CA ILE A 245 -18.99 -8.58 25.99
C ILE A 245 -19.06 -7.24 25.26
N ASP A 246 -18.89 -6.13 25.97
CA ASP A 246 -19.22 -4.80 25.46
C ASP A 246 -18.05 -3.82 25.56
N ASP A 247 -17.75 -3.15 24.44
CA ASP A 247 -16.91 -1.97 24.37
C ASP A 247 -17.79 -0.71 24.38
N GLY A 248 -18.09 -0.23 25.59
CA GLY A 248 -18.82 1.03 25.80
C GLY A 248 -20.02 0.93 26.75
N GLY A 249 -20.29 -0.24 27.33
CA GLY A 249 -21.24 -0.47 28.42
C GLY A 249 -22.69 -0.19 28.09
N LEU A 250 -23.06 -0.21 26.82
CA LEU A 250 -24.39 0.16 26.36
C LEU A 250 -25.42 -0.92 26.66
N LEU A 251 -25.09 -2.17 26.34
CA LEU A 251 -26.01 -3.28 26.52
C LEU A 251 -26.16 -3.60 28.00
N ALA A 252 -25.05 -3.62 28.74
CA ALA A 252 -25.07 -3.85 30.19
C ALA A 252 -25.82 -2.74 30.95
N GLN A 253 -25.73 -1.47 30.50
CA GLN A 253 -26.47 -0.35 31.06
C GLN A 253 -28.00 -0.54 30.97
N GLY A 254 -28.50 -1.10 29.86
CA GLY A 254 -29.92 -1.33 29.64
C GLY A 254 -30.40 -2.66 30.20
N TYR A 255 -29.84 -3.76 29.69
CA TYR A 255 -30.30 -5.13 29.95
C TYR A 255 -29.74 -5.73 31.24
N GLY A 256 -28.75 -5.10 31.86
CA GLY A 256 -28.14 -5.58 33.11
C GLY A 256 -28.84 -5.09 34.39
N ARG A 257 -29.77 -4.14 34.28
CA ARG A 257 -30.49 -3.59 35.45
C ARG A 257 -31.36 -4.65 36.13
N ALA A 258 -31.59 -4.46 37.43
CA ALA A 258 -32.46 -5.34 38.20
C ALA A 258 -33.92 -5.30 37.70
N ASP A 259 -34.37 -4.15 37.20
CA ASP A 259 -35.73 -3.90 36.73
C ASP A 259 -35.88 -3.94 35.19
N ALA A 260 -34.84 -4.39 34.47
CA ALA A 260 -34.88 -4.41 33.01
C ALA A 260 -35.97 -5.38 32.50
N PRO A 261 -36.79 -4.97 31.51
CA PRO A 261 -37.88 -5.79 30.98
C PRO A 261 -37.39 -7.06 30.29
N ARG A 262 -36.19 -6.99 29.70
CA ARG A 262 -35.40 -8.12 29.20
C ARG A 262 -34.05 -8.08 29.88
N ARG A 263 -33.56 -9.25 30.28
CA ARG A 263 -32.32 -9.34 31.04
C ARG A 263 -31.30 -10.18 30.31
N ILE A 264 -30.06 -9.72 30.33
CA ILE A 264 -28.91 -10.58 30.09
C ILE A 264 -28.52 -11.25 31.43
N ASP A 265 -27.62 -12.23 31.41
CA ASP A 265 -27.27 -13.02 32.60
C ASP A 265 -25.93 -12.62 33.21
N ALA A 266 -24.99 -12.15 32.38
CA ALA A 266 -23.68 -11.65 32.82
C ALA A 266 -23.09 -10.69 31.78
N ALA A 267 -22.16 -9.82 32.20
CA ALA A 267 -21.43 -8.97 31.26
C ALA A 267 -19.93 -8.83 31.55
N LEU A 268 -19.14 -8.58 30.52
CA LEU A 268 -17.72 -8.23 30.57
C LEU A 268 -17.53 -6.86 29.88
N GLU A 269 -17.18 -5.83 30.66
CA GLU A 269 -16.99 -4.47 30.14
C GLU A 269 -15.51 -4.21 29.80
N LEU A 270 -15.28 -3.74 28.56
CA LEU A 270 -13.95 -3.56 27.98
C LEU A 270 -13.39 -2.14 28.13
N THR A 271 -14.21 -1.14 28.47
CA THR A 271 -13.82 0.28 28.53
C THR A 271 -14.17 1.00 29.83
N VAL A 272 -13.35 2.00 30.17
CA VAL A 272 -13.60 2.86 31.34
C VAL A 272 -14.86 3.70 31.15
N SER A 273 -15.12 4.17 29.93
CA SER A 273 -16.33 4.93 29.60
C SER A 273 -17.59 4.09 29.75
N GLY A 274 -17.56 2.81 29.36
CA GLY A 274 -18.65 1.87 29.58
C GLY A 274 -18.90 1.61 31.06
N LEU A 275 -17.87 1.45 31.88
CA LEU A 275 -18.05 1.33 33.33
C LEU A 275 -18.71 2.56 33.95
N LYS A 276 -18.29 3.78 33.54
CA LYS A 276 -18.93 5.03 33.98
C LYS A 276 -20.41 5.03 33.62
N ARG A 277 -20.74 4.61 32.39
CA ARG A 277 -22.11 4.52 31.87
C ARG A 277 -22.97 3.52 32.65
N ILE A 278 -22.45 2.32 32.89
CA ILE A 278 -23.13 1.27 33.68
C ILE A 278 -23.34 1.73 35.13
N THR A 279 -22.34 2.37 35.74
CA THR A 279 -22.42 2.87 37.12
C THR A 279 -23.49 3.97 37.28
N ALA A 280 -23.72 4.76 36.23
CA ALA A 280 -24.69 5.84 36.26
C ALA A 280 -26.17 5.36 36.19
N THR A 281 -26.44 4.09 35.89
CA THR A 281 -27.80 3.59 35.59
C THR A 281 -28.56 2.88 36.69
N GLY A 282 -28.03 2.86 37.92
CA GLY A 282 -28.71 2.28 39.08
C GLY A 282 -28.26 0.85 39.39
N GLU A 283 -29.07 0.12 40.16
CA GLU A 283 -28.72 -1.22 40.64
C GLU A 283 -28.72 -2.27 39.51
N LEU A 284 -27.59 -2.96 39.36
CA LEU A 284 -27.44 -4.08 38.44
C LEU A 284 -28.00 -5.35 39.07
N GLY A 285 -28.71 -6.15 38.27
CA GLY A 285 -29.17 -7.48 38.67
C GLY A 285 -28.25 -8.62 38.18
N ILE A 286 -27.15 -8.29 37.50
CA ILE A 286 -26.18 -9.26 36.96
C ILE A 286 -24.77 -9.01 37.50
N PRO A 287 -23.90 -10.02 37.51
CA PRO A 287 -22.47 -9.79 37.66
C PRO A 287 -21.87 -9.17 36.39
N VAL A 288 -21.05 -8.13 36.57
CA VAL A 288 -20.27 -7.50 35.50
C VAL A 288 -18.79 -7.55 35.84
N LEU A 289 -17.96 -8.18 35.01
CA LEU A 289 -16.51 -8.15 35.17
C LEU A 289 -15.90 -6.92 34.50
N ASN A 290 -14.97 -6.27 35.20
CA ASN A 290 -14.24 -5.10 34.71
C ASN A 290 -12.93 -5.53 34.04
N LEU A 291 -12.93 -5.69 32.72
CA LEU A 291 -11.69 -5.89 31.97
C LEU A 291 -10.97 -4.56 31.70
N ALA A 292 -11.71 -3.46 31.63
CA ALA A 292 -11.21 -2.14 31.27
C ALA A 292 -10.05 -1.61 32.14
N ARG A 293 -10.07 -1.93 33.44
CA ARG A 293 -9.04 -1.51 34.41
C ARG A 293 -8.05 -2.61 34.79
N SER A 294 -8.17 -3.79 34.18
CA SER A 294 -7.26 -4.91 34.45
C SER A 294 -5.81 -4.58 34.12
N GLN A 295 -4.89 -5.31 34.74
CA GLN A 295 -3.47 -5.27 34.38
C GLN A 295 -3.25 -5.73 32.94
N LEU A 296 -4.07 -6.65 32.44
CA LEU A 296 -4.04 -7.07 31.05
C LEU A 296 -4.27 -5.88 30.10
N LYS A 297 -5.35 -5.10 30.29
CA LYS A 297 -5.63 -3.92 29.45
C LYS A 297 -4.56 -2.84 29.61
N THR A 298 -4.17 -2.52 30.84
CA THR A 298 -3.29 -1.38 31.13
C THR A 298 -1.82 -1.64 30.80
N ARG A 299 -1.32 -2.85 31.02
CA ARG A 299 0.09 -3.21 30.79
C ARG A 299 0.35 -3.77 29.40
N LEU A 300 -0.58 -4.54 28.82
CA LEU A 300 -0.38 -5.16 27.49
C LEU A 300 -1.23 -4.49 26.40
N GLY A 301 -2.49 -4.15 26.67
CA GLY A 301 -3.38 -3.56 25.66
C GLY A 301 -3.08 -2.09 25.31
N TYR A 302 -2.96 -1.20 26.28
CA TYR A 302 -2.77 0.24 26.05
C TYR A 302 -1.45 0.63 25.36
N PRO A 303 -0.31 -0.03 25.58
CA PRO A 303 0.89 0.20 24.78
C PRO A 303 0.64 0.00 23.27
N GLU A 304 -0.06 -1.07 22.90
CA GLU A 304 -0.40 -1.42 21.52
C GLU A 304 -1.45 -0.46 20.92
N ILE A 305 -2.42 -0.03 21.74
CA ILE A 305 -3.34 1.05 21.36
C ILE A 305 -2.57 2.34 21.07
N ALA A 306 -1.66 2.76 21.97
CA ALA A 306 -0.88 3.98 21.81
C ALA A 306 0.04 3.94 20.59
N ASP A 307 0.68 2.79 20.32
CA ASP A 307 1.46 2.57 19.11
C ASP A 307 0.58 2.68 17.85
N SER A 308 -0.60 2.05 17.84
CA SER A 308 -1.54 2.16 16.71
C SER A 308 -1.96 3.60 16.43
N CYS A 309 -2.20 4.38 17.49
CA CYS A 309 -2.53 5.79 17.41
C CYS A 309 -1.39 6.60 16.77
N LEU A 310 -0.14 6.34 17.18
CA LEU A 310 1.03 7.02 16.65
C LEU A 310 1.30 6.64 15.18
N ARG A 311 1.26 5.35 14.84
CA ARG A 311 1.43 4.87 13.46
C ARG A 311 0.38 5.48 12.53
N ARG A 312 -0.90 5.49 12.96
CA ARG A 312 -1.97 6.08 12.15
C ARG A 312 -1.79 7.58 11.97
N LEU A 313 -1.40 8.31 13.03
CA LEU A 313 -1.08 9.73 12.94
C LEU A 313 0.03 10.01 11.90
N ARG A 314 1.10 9.19 11.89
CA ARG A 314 2.19 9.33 10.92
C ARG A 314 1.72 9.01 9.49
N ALA A 315 0.92 7.95 9.32
CA ALA A 315 0.38 7.53 8.03
C ALA A 315 -0.58 8.58 7.43
N LEU A 316 -1.38 9.27 8.25
CA LEU A 316 -2.25 10.36 7.79
C LEU A 316 -1.48 11.65 7.48
N LEU A 317 -0.32 11.87 8.10
CA LEU A 317 0.46 13.11 7.95
C LEU A 317 1.91 12.86 7.48
N PRO A 318 2.14 12.15 6.35
CA PRO A 318 3.48 11.73 5.93
C PRO A 318 4.36 12.91 5.49
N ALA A 319 3.75 13.97 4.95
CA ALA A 319 4.46 15.15 4.46
C ALA A 319 4.66 16.24 5.54
N ILE A 320 4.19 16.02 6.77
CA ILE A 320 4.22 17.05 7.82
C ILE A 320 5.46 16.89 8.70
N LYS A 321 6.27 17.95 8.78
CA LYS A 321 7.38 18.01 9.74
C LYS A 321 6.83 18.00 11.17
N VAL A 322 7.40 17.15 12.02
CA VAL A 322 6.96 16.93 13.41
C VAL A 322 8.03 17.23 14.44
N THR A 323 9.26 16.75 14.21
CA THR A 323 10.40 16.99 15.08
C THR A 323 10.62 18.49 15.34
N GLY A 324 10.82 18.87 16.60
CA GLY A 324 11.05 20.23 17.06
C GLY A 324 9.83 21.13 17.11
N ARG A 325 8.63 20.65 16.73
CA ARG A 325 7.41 21.46 16.74
C ARG A 325 6.57 21.22 17.99
N PRO A 326 5.81 22.22 18.45
CA PRO A 326 4.92 22.08 19.60
C PRO A 326 3.67 21.26 19.28
N ALA A 327 3.35 20.31 20.15
CA ALA A 327 2.10 19.56 20.16
C ALA A 327 1.45 19.64 21.54
N VAL A 328 0.13 19.81 21.57
CA VAL A 328 -0.66 19.79 22.79
C VAL A 328 -1.34 18.44 22.92
N VAL A 329 -1.26 17.81 24.09
CA VAL A 329 -1.97 16.58 24.45
C VAL A 329 -2.98 16.93 25.56
N ILE A 330 -4.26 16.73 25.26
CA ILE A 330 -5.37 17.02 26.18
C ILE A 330 -5.84 15.68 26.77
N GLY A 331 -5.73 15.57 28.09
CA GLY A 331 -5.82 14.34 28.85
C GLY A 331 -4.45 13.68 28.99
N TYR A 332 -4.03 13.40 30.24
CA TYR A 332 -2.78 12.73 30.58
C TYR A 332 -3.03 11.42 31.35
N GLY A 333 -4.13 10.73 31.03
CA GLY A 333 -4.43 9.39 31.53
C GLY A 333 -3.57 8.30 30.89
N THR A 334 -4.07 7.05 30.92
CA THR A 334 -3.34 5.86 30.42
C THR A 334 -2.88 6.00 28.97
N LEU A 335 -3.73 6.53 28.08
CA LEU A 335 -3.39 6.73 26.66
C LEU A 335 -2.58 8.02 26.45
N GLY A 336 -3.04 9.14 27.03
CA GLY A 336 -2.42 10.46 26.87
C GLY A 336 -0.96 10.51 27.30
N SER A 337 -0.61 9.92 28.44
CA SER A 337 0.78 9.84 28.93
C SER A 337 1.71 9.10 27.96
N ARG A 338 1.24 7.98 27.39
CA ARG A 338 2.00 7.18 26.40
C ARG A 338 2.19 7.94 25.09
N LEU A 339 1.14 8.61 24.60
CA LEU A 339 1.23 9.42 23.37
C LEU A 339 2.13 10.64 23.55
N ALA A 340 2.03 11.32 24.69
CA ALA A 340 2.92 12.42 25.04
C ALA A 340 4.39 11.97 25.05
N GLN A 341 4.69 10.84 25.68
CA GLN A 341 6.03 10.26 25.70
C GLN A 341 6.51 9.88 24.28
N ALA A 342 5.68 9.19 23.50
CA ALA A 342 6.05 8.73 22.17
C ALA A 342 6.28 9.90 21.19
N LEU A 343 5.43 10.93 21.23
CA LEU A 343 5.61 12.15 20.43
C LEU A 343 6.86 12.93 20.88
N ARG A 344 7.18 12.96 22.19
CA ARG A 344 8.44 13.52 22.69
C ARG A 344 9.65 12.75 22.13
N HIS A 345 9.60 11.42 22.07
CA HIS A 345 10.66 10.60 21.47
C HIS A 345 10.81 10.85 19.96
N GLN A 346 9.74 11.22 19.25
CA GLN A 346 9.80 11.72 17.86
C GLN A 346 10.32 13.17 17.75
N GLY A 347 10.65 13.79 18.87
CA GLY A 347 11.23 15.12 18.99
C GLY A 347 10.23 16.26 19.07
N CYS A 348 8.93 16.01 19.31
CA CYS A 348 7.96 17.07 19.57
C CYS A 348 8.24 17.78 20.90
N GLN A 349 7.90 19.08 20.95
CA GLN A 349 7.79 19.82 22.20
C GLN A 349 6.38 19.59 22.75
N ILE A 350 6.26 18.92 23.89
CA ILE A 350 4.97 18.45 24.39
C ILE A 350 4.44 19.36 25.50
N HIS A 351 3.20 19.78 25.30
CA HIS A 351 2.40 20.55 26.23
C HIS A 351 1.19 19.70 26.64
N VAL A 352 0.96 19.55 27.93
CA VAL A 352 -0.10 18.69 28.49
C VAL A 352 -1.17 19.56 29.13
N VAL A 353 -2.42 19.21 28.87
CA VAL A 353 -3.60 19.81 29.50
C VAL A 353 -4.36 18.70 30.22
N ASP A 354 -4.62 18.88 31.50
CA ASP A 354 -5.47 17.97 32.28
C ASP A 354 -6.11 18.73 33.46
N PRO A 355 -7.39 18.49 33.79
CA PRO A 355 -8.00 19.06 34.99
C PRO A 355 -7.47 18.45 36.30
N ASP A 356 -6.95 17.21 36.28
CA ASP A 356 -6.42 16.52 37.46
C ASP A 356 -5.02 17.03 37.83
N PRO A 357 -4.83 17.66 39.01
CA PRO A 357 -3.52 18.11 39.46
C PRO A 357 -2.48 16.99 39.53
N LEU A 358 -2.85 15.75 39.83
CA LEU A 358 -1.89 14.64 39.90
C LEU A 358 -1.37 14.25 38.52
N ALA A 359 -2.26 14.24 37.51
CA ALA A 359 -1.87 14.00 36.13
C ALA A 359 -0.92 15.11 35.61
N LEU A 360 -1.19 16.38 35.97
CA LEU A 360 -0.29 17.49 35.65
C LEU A 360 1.07 17.37 36.36
N ILE A 361 1.11 17.00 37.65
CA ILE A 361 2.38 16.80 38.36
C ILE A 361 3.19 15.69 37.67
N ALA A 362 2.58 14.55 37.37
CA ALA A 362 3.24 13.45 36.67
C ALA A 362 3.76 13.86 35.29
N ALA A 363 2.99 14.64 34.52
CA ALA A 363 3.41 15.17 33.23
C ALA A 363 4.61 16.13 33.35
N ALA A 364 4.60 17.00 34.37
CA ALA A 364 5.68 17.95 34.63
C ALA A 364 6.98 17.23 35.03
N GLU A 365 6.88 16.20 35.88
CA GLU A 365 8.02 15.36 36.27
C GLU A 365 8.58 14.53 35.09
N ALA A 366 7.72 14.15 34.13
CA ALA A 366 8.14 13.57 32.85
C ALA A 366 8.75 14.61 31.87
N GLY A 367 8.85 15.88 32.29
CA GLY A 367 9.50 16.96 31.55
C GLY A 367 8.61 17.67 30.53
N HIS A 368 7.29 17.52 30.62
CA HIS A 368 6.33 18.23 29.76
C HIS A 368 5.94 19.59 30.35
N ALA A 369 5.64 20.57 29.49
CA ALA A 369 4.98 21.79 29.96
C ALA A 369 3.51 21.49 30.27
N THR A 370 2.93 22.07 31.32
CA THR A 370 1.60 21.68 31.82
C THR A 370 0.68 22.86 32.03
N TYR A 371 -0.60 22.69 31.70
CA TYR A 371 -1.63 23.72 31.79
C TYR A 371 -2.92 23.14 32.38
N ARG A 372 -3.66 23.95 33.15
CA ARG A 372 -4.95 23.53 33.74
C ARG A 372 -6.12 23.60 32.75
N THR A 373 -6.03 24.46 31.74
CA THR A 373 -7.08 24.66 30.74
C THR A 373 -6.51 24.64 29.32
N THR A 374 -7.31 24.22 28.35
CA THR A 374 -6.91 24.20 26.94
C THR A 374 -6.62 25.61 26.43
N GLY A 375 -7.45 26.59 26.78
CA GLY A 375 -7.22 27.99 26.42
C GLY A 375 -5.90 28.57 26.94
N ASP A 376 -5.46 28.20 28.15
CA ASP A 376 -4.15 28.63 28.66
C ASP A 376 -3.00 28.06 27.84
N ALA A 377 -3.08 26.79 27.45
CA ALA A 377 -2.10 26.17 26.56
C ALA A 377 -2.08 26.85 25.19
N LEU A 378 -3.24 27.05 24.55
CA LEU A 378 -3.35 27.68 23.23
C LEU A 378 -2.93 29.16 23.20
N ARG A 379 -3.01 29.87 24.33
CA ARG A 379 -2.44 31.23 24.48
C ARG A 379 -0.92 31.21 24.65
N ALA A 380 -0.38 30.17 25.27
CA ALA A 380 1.05 30.08 25.57
C ALA A 380 1.88 29.51 24.40
N VAL A 381 1.28 28.67 23.55
CA VAL A 381 1.97 28.03 22.42
C VAL A 381 1.07 27.94 21.20
N HIS A 382 1.67 27.95 20.01
CA HIS A 382 0.99 27.73 18.73
C HIS A 382 1.22 26.29 18.24
N PRO A 383 0.46 25.30 18.72
CA PRO A 383 0.68 23.90 18.36
C PRO A 383 0.32 23.65 16.90
N PHE A 384 1.09 22.79 16.23
CA PHE A 384 0.67 22.28 14.91
C PHE A 384 -0.27 21.09 15.01
N LEU A 385 -0.23 20.40 16.16
CA LEU A 385 -0.97 19.19 16.45
C LEU A 385 -1.58 19.30 17.85
N ILE A 386 -2.87 19.03 17.95
CA ILE A 386 -3.60 18.94 19.21
C ILE A 386 -4.20 17.54 19.27
N VAL A 387 -3.83 16.78 20.29
CA VAL A 387 -4.22 15.40 20.50
C VAL A 387 -5.26 15.34 21.61
N GLY A 388 -6.42 14.74 21.32
CA GLY A 388 -7.45 14.47 22.33
C GLY A 388 -7.35 13.03 22.84
N THR A 389 -7.45 12.85 24.15
CA THR A 389 -7.50 11.52 24.80
C THR A 389 -8.45 11.48 25.99
N THR A 390 -9.43 12.37 26.02
CA THR A 390 -10.24 12.66 27.21
C THR A 390 -11.46 11.75 27.32
N GLY A 391 -12.04 11.36 26.19
CA GLY A 391 -13.34 10.68 26.15
C GLY A 391 -14.55 11.62 26.22
N ASP A 392 -14.31 12.93 26.36
CA ASP A 392 -15.30 14.02 26.37
C ASP A 392 -14.80 15.15 25.46
N ASP A 393 -15.45 16.33 25.45
CA ASP A 393 -14.96 17.45 24.62
C ASP A 393 -13.66 18.04 25.18
N ALA A 394 -12.59 17.98 24.37
CA ALA A 394 -11.27 18.52 24.69
C ALA A 394 -11.16 20.04 24.43
N LEU A 395 -12.13 20.61 23.70
CA LEU A 395 -12.23 22.03 23.37
C LEU A 395 -13.57 22.59 23.80
N THR A 396 -13.55 23.79 24.38
CA THR A 396 -14.74 24.61 24.57
C THR A 396 -15.03 25.46 23.33
N VAL A 397 -16.19 26.10 23.31
CA VAL A 397 -16.56 27.09 22.27
C VAL A 397 -15.54 28.20 22.17
N ASP A 398 -15.13 28.71 23.33
CA ASP A 398 -14.23 29.86 23.43
C ASP A 398 -12.80 29.50 23.01
N ASP A 399 -12.43 28.22 23.03
CA ASP A 399 -11.13 27.74 22.55
C ASP A 399 -11.04 27.75 21.02
N LEU A 400 -12.17 27.69 20.30
CA LEU A 400 -12.17 27.62 18.83
C LEU A 400 -11.50 28.82 18.16
N GLN A 401 -11.59 30.01 18.76
CA GLN A 401 -10.94 31.22 18.25
C GLN A 401 -9.42 31.26 18.55
N LEU A 402 -8.94 30.39 19.45
CA LEU A 402 -7.53 30.30 19.85
C LEU A 402 -6.77 29.24 19.04
N LEU A 403 -7.48 28.41 18.27
CA LEU A 403 -6.88 27.38 17.44
C LEU A 403 -5.98 28.01 16.35
N PRO A 404 -4.72 27.59 16.22
CA PRO A 404 -3.83 28.09 15.18
C PRO A 404 -4.32 27.72 13.77
N ASP A 405 -4.14 28.64 12.83
CA ASP A 405 -4.43 28.37 11.41
C ASP A 405 -3.55 27.23 10.89
N GLY A 406 -4.18 26.27 10.20
CA GLY A 406 -3.55 25.05 9.69
C GLY A 406 -3.26 23.99 10.74
N ALA A 407 -3.73 24.11 11.99
CA ALA A 407 -3.53 23.07 13.01
C ALA A 407 -4.30 21.77 12.70
N TYR A 408 -3.71 20.65 13.12
CA TYR A 408 -4.31 19.32 13.04
C TYR A 408 -4.87 18.90 14.39
N LEU A 409 -6.10 18.41 14.40
CA LEU A 409 -6.77 17.86 15.59
C LEU A 409 -6.86 16.34 15.44
N ALA A 410 -6.25 15.61 16.37
CA ALA A 410 -6.14 14.15 16.35
C ALA A 410 -6.97 13.53 17.50
N PRO A 411 -8.25 13.17 17.26
CA PRO A 411 -9.09 12.51 18.25
C PRO A 411 -8.69 11.05 18.45
N PHE A 412 -8.54 10.62 19.70
CA PHE A 412 -8.39 9.19 20.06
C PHE A 412 -9.52 8.67 20.94
N ALA A 413 -10.53 9.50 21.17
CA ALA A 413 -11.85 9.11 21.61
C ALA A 413 -12.93 9.86 20.80
N THR A 414 -14.10 9.25 20.66
CA THR A 414 -15.19 9.72 19.78
C THR A 414 -15.69 11.14 20.08
N ARG A 415 -15.46 11.66 21.29
CA ARG A 415 -15.98 12.97 21.72
C ARG A 415 -14.94 14.08 21.78
N ASP A 416 -13.65 13.79 21.59
CA ASP A 416 -12.56 14.75 21.86
C ASP A 416 -12.74 16.11 21.17
N PHE A 417 -13.31 16.16 19.96
CA PHE A 417 -13.51 17.41 19.22
C PHE A 417 -14.94 17.54 18.68
N SER A 418 -15.94 17.01 19.41
CA SER A 418 -17.32 16.99 18.93
C SER A 418 -17.91 18.39 18.75
N VAL A 419 -17.40 19.38 19.50
CA VAL A 419 -17.71 20.81 19.34
C VAL A 419 -17.55 21.34 17.91
N LEU A 420 -16.69 20.75 17.07
CA LEU A 420 -16.54 21.17 15.67
C LEU A 420 -17.65 20.62 14.76
N ALA A 421 -18.16 19.44 15.07
CA ALA A 421 -19.18 18.73 14.29
C ALA A 421 -20.60 19.05 14.75
N ASP A 422 -20.75 19.86 15.79
CA ASP A 422 -22.02 20.35 16.33
C ASP A 422 -22.85 21.09 15.25
N PRO A 423 -24.01 20.53 14.83
CA PRO A 423 -24.85 21.13 13.79
C PRO A 423 -25.33 22.55 14.14
N ASP A 424 -25.56 22.83 15.42
CA ASP A 424 -26.08 24.14 15.88
C ASP A 424 -25.09 25.28 15.63
N ARG A 425 -23.81 24.94 15.41
CA ARG A 425 -22.76 25.93 15.10
C ARG A 425 -22.64 26.25 13.62
N GLY A 426 -23.09 25.34 12.75
CA GLY A 426 -23.02 25.53 11.30
C GLY A 426 -21.61 25.85 10.76
N LEU A 427 -20.54 25.32 11.37
CA LEU A 427 -19.17 25.56 10.90
C LEU A 427 -18.98 24.97 9.50
N PRO A 428 -18.55 25.77 8.49
CA PRO A 428 -18.31 25.25 7.15
C PRO A 428 -17.20 24.21 7.18
N ALA A 429 -17.48 23.02 6.65
CA ALA A 429 -16.53 21.91 6.59
C ALA A 429 -16.36 21.39 5.16
N THR A 430 -15.15 21.00 4.80
CA THR A 430 -14.84 20.31 3.54
C THR A 430 -14.15 18.99 3.83
N GLU A 431 -14.64 17.91 3.23
CA GLU A 431 -14.00 16.60 3.33
C GLU A 431 -12.63 16.62 2.64
N ILE A 432 -11.64 16.03 3.30
CA ILE A 432 -10.33 15.71 2.73
C ILE A 432 -10.27 14.19 2.62
N PRO A 433 -10.42 13.63 1.41
CA PRO A 433 -10.44 12.18 1.20
C PRO A 433 -9.24 11.48 1.86
N GLY A 434 -9.52 10.42 2.62
CA GLY A 434 -8.52 9.61 3.33
C GLY A 434 -7.87 10.28 4.55
N ILE A 435 -8.25 11.52 4.91
CA ILE A 435 -7.64 12.27 6.01
C ILE A 435 -8.66 12.66 7.09
N GLY A 436 -9.81 13.22 6.70
CA GLY A 436 -10.83 13.72 7.62
C GLY A 436 -11.54 14.96 7.08
N ARG A 437 -11.79 15.96 7.93
CA ARG A 437 -12.53 17.19 7.56
C ARG A 437 -11.76 18.47 7.92
N ARG A 438 -11.77 19.44 7.01
CA ARG A 438 -11.28 20.79 7.26
C ARG A 438 -12.42 21.72 7.63
N TYR A 439 -12.33 22.33 8.81
CA TYR A 439 -13.30 23.28 9.32
C TYR A 439 -12.78 24.71 9.15
N ARG A 440 -13.66 25.62 8.75
CA ARG A 440 -13.40 27.07 8.76
C ARG A 440 -13.86 27.65 10.10
N LEU A 441 -12.95 28.26 10.82
CA LEU A 441 -13.19 28.84 12.14
C LEU A 441 -13.85 30.23 12.04
N PRO A 442 -14.58 30.68 13.07
CA PRO A 442 -15.22 32.01 13.10
C PRO A 442 -14.24 33.18 12.86
N GLY A 443 -12.97 33.03 13.26
CA GLY A 443 -11.92 34.03 13.07
C GLY A 443 -11.26 34.05 11.68
N GLY A 444 -11.69 33.20 10.74
CA GLY A 444 -11.20 33.16 9.36
C GLY A 444 -10.12 32.12 9.07
N GLY A 445 -9.45 31.59 10.08
CA GLY A 445 -8.50 30.47 9.97
C GLY A 445 -9.18 29.12 9.73
N GLN A 446 -8.38 28.08 9.49
CA GLN A 446 -8.85 26.72 9.23
C GLN A 446 -8.10 25.69 10.06
N VAL A 447 -8.79 24.62 10.46
CA VAL A 447 -8.19 23.46 11.14
C VAL A 447 -8.62 22.18 10.47
N THR A 448 -7.77 21.15 10.55
CA THR A 448 -8.08 19.83 9.98
C THR A 448 -8.32 18.84 11.11
N LEU A 449 -9.57 18.38 11.25
CA LEU A 449 -9.97 17.30 12.14
C LEU A 449 -9.72 15.96 11.44
N LEU A 450 -8.80 15.17 12.00
CA LEU A 450 -8.41 13.88 11.44
C LEU A 450 -9.45 12.80 11.78
N GLY A 451 -9.63 11.85 10.88
CA GLY A 451 -10.49 10.69 11.08
C GLY A 451 -11.98 11.00 11.31
N ASP A 452 -12.47 12.12 10.74
CA ASP A 452 -13.84 12.61 10.86
C ASP A 452 -14.33 12.83 12.31
N GLY A 453 -13.41 13.03 13.27
CA GLY A 453 -13.78 13.29 14.67
C GLY A 453 -13.98 12.04 15.53
N ARG A 454 -13.88 10.83 14.95
CA ARG A 454 -13.92 9.56 15.70
C ARG A 454 -12.53 9.13 16.15
N SER A 455 -12.40 7.96 16.78
CA SER A 455 -11.09 7.42 17.16
C SER A 455 -10.20 7.22 15.93
N MET A 456 -9.24 8.13 15.72
CA MET A 456 -8.51 8.25 14.46
C MET A 456 -7.71 7.00 14.12
N ASN A 457 -7.24 6.25 15.11
CA ASN A 457 -6.49 5.01 14.90
C ASN A 457 -7.29 3.94 14.14
N LEU A 458 -8.62 4.00 14.20
CA LEU A 458 -9.56 3.07 13.56
C LEU A 458 -10.22 3.66 12.30
N PHE A 459 -9.87 4.89 11.92
CA PHE A 459 -10.37 5.51 10.70
C PHE A 459 -9.63 4.93 9.50
N GLU A 460 -10.34 4.20 8.64
CA GLU A 460 -9.85 3.51 7.44
C GLU A 460 -8.61 2.63 7.70
N ALA A 461 -8.54 2.08 8.91
CA ALA A 461 -7.46 1.22 9.39
C ALA A 461 -7.98 0.23 10.44
N ASP A 462 -7.35 -0.93 10.52
CA ASP A 462 -7.66 -1.96 11.55
C ASP A 462 -6.86 -1.75 12.86
N ALA A 463 -6.13 -0.63 12.94
CA ALA A 463 -5.38 -0.13 14.09
C ALA A 463 -4.28 -1.06 14.62
N ILE A 464 -4.66 -2.09 15.39
CA ILE A 464 -3.75 -2.89 16.23
C ILE A 464 -3.47 -4.23 15.53
N PRO A 465 -2.19 -4.62 15.33
CA PRO A 465 -1.85 -5.91 14.75
C PRO A 465 -2.38 -7.08 15.59
N ASN A 466 -2.69 -8.22 14.95
CA ASN A 466 -3.21 -9.40 15.64
C ASN A 466 -2.29 -9.87 16.79
N GLN A 467 -0.96 -9.92 16.55
CA GLN A 467 0.02 -10.26 17.59
C GLN A 467 0.04 -9.26 18.77
N GLY A 468 -0.17 -7.98 18.50
CA GLY A 468 -0.24 -6.95 19.55
C GLY A 468 -1.49 -7.10 20.42
N TYR A 469 -2.58 -7.61 19.88
CA TYR A 469 -3.84 -7.79 20.61
C TYR A 469 -4.14 -9.23 21.05
N ASP A 470 -3.26 -10.18 20.73
CA ASP A 470 -3.43 -11.62 20.98
C ASP A 470 -3.67 -11.91 22.47
N ALA A 471 -2.74 -11.50 23.34
CA ALA A 471 -2.88 -11.69 24.78
C ALA A 471 -4.15 -11.04 25.34
N TYR A 472 -4.55 -9.89 24.81
CA TYR A 472 -5.78 -9.23 25.26
C TYR A 472 -7.03 -10.03 24.88
N ARG A 473 -7.10 -10.57 23.66
CA ARG A 473 -8.21 -11.44 23.23
C ARG A 473 -8.21 -12.77 23.96
N ALA A 474 -7.04 -13.39 24.16
CA ALA A 474 -6.89 -14.61 24.96
C ALA A 474 -7.41 -14.39 26.40
N GLY A 475 -7.00 -13.30 27.04
CA GLY A 475 -7.49 -12.95 28.36
C GLY A 475 -8.98 -12.59 28.40
N THR A 476 -9.52 -11.97 27.35
CA THR A 476 -10.97 -11.75 27.21
C THR A 476 -11.72 -13.09 27.20
N LEU A 477 -11.23 -14.09 26.48
CA LEU A 477 -11.82 -15.43 26.42
C LEU A 477 -11.76 -16.14 27.77
N ILE A 478 -10.59 -16.09 28.44
CA ILE A 478 -10.38 -16.66 29.78
C ILE A 478 -11.34 -16.02 30.79
N ALA A 479 -11.48 -14.69 30.76
CA ALA A 479 -12.38 -13.96 31.65
C ALA A 479 -13.86 -14.30 31.38
N ALA A 480 -14.25 -14.41 30.10
CA ALA A 480 -15.60 -14.80 29.70
C ALA A 480 -15.96 -16.22 30.18
N ASP A 481 -15.10 -17.20 29.92
CA ASP A 481 -15.30 -18.59 30.35
C ASP A 481 -15.34 -18.71 31.88
N ALA A 482 -14.48 -17.97 32.58
CA ALA A 482 -14.47 -17.90 34.03
C ALA A 482 -15.72 -17.22 34.62
N LEU A 483 -16.26 -16.18 33.97
CA LEU A 483 -17.50 -15.53 34.35
C LEU A 483 -18.69 -16.48 34.19
N CYS A 484 -18.81 -17.13 33.02
CA CYS A 484 -19.91 -18.07 32.76
C CYS A 484 -19.92 -19.25 33.73
N ARG A 485 -18.75 -19.75 34.17
CA ARG A 485 -18.66 -20.81 35.20
C ARG A 485 -19.13 -20.37 36.58
N ARG A 486 -19.06 -19.07 36.88
CA ARG A 486 -19.29 -18.54 38.23
C ARG A 486 -20.53 -17.65 38.32
N ALA A 487 -21.21 -17.38 37.22
CA ALA A 487 -22.29 -16.40 37.14
C ALA A 487 -23.36 -16.60 38.24
N ASP A 488 -23.75 -17.85 38.52
CA ASP A 488 -24.76 -18.18 39.55
C ASP A 488 -24.28 -17.96 40.99
N ASN A 489 -22.96 -17.90 41.19
CA ASN A 489 -22.32 -17.75 42.51
C ASN A 489 -21.78 -16.33 42.74
N LEU A 490 -21.81 -15.46 41.73
CA LEU A 490 -21.37 -14.07 41.84
C LEU A 490 -22.54 -13.18 42.24
N THR A 491 -22.31 -12.30 43.21
CA THR A 491 -23.29 -11.28 43.54
C THR A 491 -23.47 -10.31 42.37
N PRO A 492 -24.69 -9.78 42.14
CA PRO A 492 -24.89 -8.71 41.17
C PRO A 492 -23.99 -7.49 41.45
N GLY A 493 -23.56 -6.80 40.39
CA GLY A 493 -22.69 -5.63 40.48
C GLY A 493 -21.38 -5.77 39.71
N ILE A 494 -20.58 -4.71 39.75
CA ILE A 494 -19.29 -4.63 39.06
C ILE A 494 -18.20 -5.25 39.95
N HIS A 495 -17.50 -6.26 39.43
CA HIS A 495 -16.37 -6.93 40.09
C HIS A 495 -15.06 -6.42 39.48
N THR A 496 -14.28 -5.67 40.26
CA THR A 496 -13.06 -5.00 39.78
C THR A 496 -11.82 -5.89 39.84
N ASP A 497 -11.66 -6.65 40.92
CA ASP A 497 -10.37 -7.29 41.23
C ASP A 497 -10.32 -8.74 40.73
N LEU A 498 -11.49 -9.38 40.59
CA LEU A 498 -11.64 -10.77 40.20
C LEU A 498 -10.99 -11.10 38.83
N VAL A 499 -10.98 -10.14 37.91
CA VAL A 499 -10.40 -10.33 36.58
C VAL A 499 -8.89 -10.53 36.64
N ASP A 500 -8.17 -9.72 37.43
CA ASP A 500 -6.71 -9.84 37.53
C ASP A 500 -6.31 -11.19 38.15
N ASP A 501 -7.03 -11.66 39.16
CA ASP A 501 -6.82 -12.99 39.75
C ASP A 501 -7.08 -14.11 38.73
N ILE A 502 -8.14 -13.99 37.93
CA ILE A 502 -8.44 -14.95 36.87
C ILE A 502 -7.30 -15.02 35.85
N ILE A 503 -6.85 -13.86 35.36
CA ILE A 503 -5.81 -13.80 34.33
C ILE A 503 -4.47 -14.27 34.89
N LEU A 504 -4.08 -13.84 36.09
CA LEU A 504 -2.82 -14.24 36.71
C LEU A 504 -2.74 -15.77 36.89
N ASN A 505 -3.81 -16.39 37.37
CA ASN A 505 -3.86 -17.84 37.62
C ASN A 505 -4.04 -18.67 36.35
N SER A 506 -4.34 -18.05 35.20
CA SER A 506 -4.45 -18.76 33.92
C SER A 506 -3.11 -19.18 33.33
N GLY A 507 -2.01 -18.54 33.75
CA GLY A 507 -0.69 -18.71 33.12
C GLY A 507 -0.47 -17.86 31.86
N LEU A 508 -1.45 -17.04 31.46
CA LEU A 508 -1.37 -16.19 30.26
C LEU A 508 -0.12 -15.29 30.23
N TYR A 509 0.25 -14.68 31.35
CA TYR A 509 1.42 -13.79 31.38
C TYR A 509 2.75 -14.52 31.16
N SER A 510 2.89 -15.75 31.67
CA SER A 510 4.07 -16.58 31.40
C SER A 510 4.11 -16.95 29.93
N ALA A 511 3.00 -17.46 29.40
CA ALA A 511 2.90 -17.83 27.98
C ALA A 511 3.18 -16.64 27.05
N TYR A 512 2.70 -15.44 27.39
CA TYR A 512 3.00 -14.21 26.66
C TYR A 512 4.50 -13.91 26.64
N TYR A 513 5.16 -13.99 27.80
CA TYR A 513 6.60 -13.80 27.89
C TYR A 513 7.33 -14.86 27.05
N ASP A 514 6.99 -16.13 27.21
CA ASP A 514 7.66 -17.24 26.52
C ASP A 514 7.47 -17.18 24.99
N THR A 515 6.29 -16.75 24.53
CA THR A 515 5.96 -16.67 23.10
C THR A 515 6.58 -15.46 22.42
N TYR A 516 6.57 -14.28 23.07
CA TYR A 516 6.91 -13.01 22.40
C TYR A 516 8.22 -12.36 22.88
N LEU A 517 8.72 -12.70 24.07
CA LEU A 517 9.82 -11.97 24.71
C LEU A 517 11.02 -12.86 25.09
N ALA A 518 10.79 -14.12 25.45
CA ALA A 518 11.84 -15.04 25.84
C ALA A 518 12.74 -15.38 24.65
N THR A 519 14.05 -15.27 24.86
CA THR A 519 15.06 -15.57 23.83
C THR A 519 15.43 -17.05 23.88
N GLU A 520 14.59 -17.94 23.35
CA GLU A 520 14.99 -19.34 23.14
C GLU A 520 15.47 -19.56 21.69
N GLN A 521 16.65 -20.18 21.57
CA GLN A 521 17.24 -20.63 20.31
C GLN A 521 16.29 -21.61 19.62
N GLN A 522 15.49 -21.16 18.65
CA GLN A 522 14.72 -22.09 17.85
C GLN A 522 15.63 -22.89 16.91
N PRO A 523 15.54 -24.24 16.89
CA PRO A 523 16.18 -25.05 15.86
C PRO A 523 15.52 -24.76 14.51
N SER A 524 16.34 -24.49 13.50
CA SER A 524 15.88 -24.20 12.13
C SER A 524 14.98 -25.32 11.58
N PRO A 525 13.76 -25.00 11.09
CA PRO A 525 12.96 -25.97 10.38
C PRO A 525 13.61 -26.29 9.02
N ARG A 526 13.75 -27.59 8.74
CA ARG A 526 14.32 -28.17 7.52
C ARG A 526 13.79 -27.47 6.27
N ALA A 527 14.73 -26.98 5.46
CA ALA A 527 14.48 -26.40 4.15
C ALA A 527 13.83 -27.43 3.20
N VAL A 528 12.59 -27.16 2.82
CA VAL A 528 12.04 -27.66 1.56
C VAL A 528 12.73 -26.86 0.45
N THR A 529 13.45 -27.55 -0.42
CA THR A 529 14.13 -26.99 -1.58
C THR A 529 13.14 -26.32 -2.53
N ARG A 530 13.00 -25.00 -2.39
CA ARG A 530 12.73 -24.08 -3.49
C ARG A 530 13.86 -23.07 -3.46
N GLN A 531 14.63 -22.96 -4.55
CA GLN A 531 15.58 -21.87 -4.71
C GLN A 531 14.81 -20.54 -4.80
N SER A 532 14.48 -19.96 -3.65
CA SER A 532 14.15 -18.54 -3.55
C SER A 532 15.47 -17.79 -3.48
N ALA A 533 15.71 -16.90 -4.44
CA ALA A 533 16.78 -15.92 -4.33
C ALA A 533 16.57 -15.10 -3.05
N THR A 534 17.43 -15.31 -2.06
CA THR A 534 17.46 -14.52 -0.83
C THR A 534 17.77 -13.07 -1.21
N THR A 535 16.81 -12.16 -1.01
CA THR A 535 17.05 -10.72 -1.06
C THR A 535 18.00 -10.36 0.08
N ALA A 536 19.18 -9.83 -0.24
CA ALA A 536 20.10 -9.32 0.77
C ALA A 536 19.46 -8.11 1.46
N SER A 537 19.20 -8.20 2.77
CA SER A 537 18.72 -7.06 3.56
C SER A 537 19.84 -6.02 3.70
N LEU A 538 19.56 -4.76 3.37
CA LEU A 538 20.47 -3.63 3.61
C LEU A 538 20.32 -3.05 5.03
N ALA A 539 19.44 -3.62 5.85
CA ALA A 539 19.19 -3.16 7.22
C ALA A 539 20.48 -3.17 8.06
N GLY A 540 20.85 -2.01 8.58
CA GLY A 540 22.05 -1.84 9.41
C GLY A 540 23.36 -1.62 8.64
N MET A 541 23.32 -1.58 7.30
CA MET A 541 24.47 -1.26 6.47
C MET A 541 24.62 0.25 6.27
N SER A 542 25.85 0.77 6.20
CA SER A 542 26.07 2.14 5.72
C SER A 542 26.31 2.15 4.20
N ALA A 543 25.57 2.98 3.48
CA ALA A 543 25.79 3.24 2.06
C ALA A 543 26.19 4.70 1.84
N CYS A 544 27.10 4.94 0.89
CA CYS A 544 27.55 6.28 0.54
C CYS A 544 27.13 6.63 -0.89
N VAL A 545 26.30 7.66 -1.06
CA VAL A 545 25.90 8.18 -2.36
C VAL A 545 26.81 9.34 -2.74
N VAL A 546 27.53 9.21 -3.85
CA VAL A 546 28.44 10.23 -4.39
C VAL A 546 27.77 10.92 -5.58
N GLY A 547 27.43 12.20 -5.45
CA GLY A 547 26.56 12.94 -6.36
C GLY A 547 25.09 12.86 -5.92
N TYR A 548 24.49 14.00 -5.58
CA TYR A 548 23.13 14.15 -5.05
C TYR A 548 22.21 14.94 -6.00
N GLY A 549 22.46 14.79 -7.31
CA GLY A 549 21.57 15.22 -8.38
C GLY A 549 20.28 14.40 -8.46
N ALA A 550 19.60 14.42 -9.62
CA ALA A 550 18.34 13.69 -9.80
C ALA A 550 18.49 12.17 -9.59
N ALA A 551 19.50 11.54 -10.20
CA ALA A 551 19.79 10.11 -10.03
C ALA A 551 20.23 9.78 -8.58
N GLY A 552 21.15 10.58 -8.03
CA GLY A 552 21.63 10.40 -6.65
C GLY A 552 20.52 10.47 -5.60
N ARG A 553 19.55 11.38 -5.75
CA ARG A 553 18.38 11.43 -4.86
C ARG A 553 17.51 10.19 -4.93
N LEU A 554 17.31 9.64 -6.13
CA LEU A 554 16.55 8.40 -6.31
C LEU A 554 17.31 7.20 -5.72
N HIS A 555 18.62 7.10 -5.94
CA HIS A 555 19.44 6.05 -5.33
C HIS A 555 19.44 6.14 -3.81
N ALA A 556 19.59 7.34 -3.25
CA ALA A 556 19.50 7.58 -1.81
C ALA A 556 18.14 7.12 -1.28
N GLN A 557 17.04 7.55 -1.89
CA GLN A 557 15.70 7.14 -1.50
C GLN A 557 15.56 5.60 -1.49
N ILE A 558 15.93 4.95 -2.60
CA ILE A 558 15.79 3.50 -2.76
C ILE A 558 16.63 2.75 -1.72
N LEU A 559 17.89 3.15 -1.52
CA LEU A 559 18.77 2.51 -0.54
C LEU A 559 18.27 2.72 0.91
N ALA A 560 17.72 3.90 1.24
CA ALA A 560 17.12 4.16 2.54
C ALA A 560 15.85 3.33 2.78
N GLU A 561 14.97 3.20 1.78
CA GLU A 561 13.77 2.35 1.84
C GLU A 561 14.12 0.88 2.11
N HIS A 562 15.29 0.42 1.67
CA HIS A 562 15.81 -0.92 1.93
C HIS A 562 16.57 -1.04 3.27
N GLY A 563 16.60 0.01 4.09
CA GLY A 563 17.16 0.01 5.45
C GLY A 563 18.62 0.43 5.57
N ALA A 564 19.24 0.97 4.52
CA ALA A 564 20.61 1.47 4.59
C ALA A 564 20.70 2.83 5.30
N SER A 565 21.72 3.01 6.14
CA SER A 565 22.11 4.31 6.70
C SER A 565 22.96 5.09 5.69
N LEU A 566 22.54 6.31 5.36
CA LEU A 566 23.15 7.04 4.24
C LEU A 566 24.21 8.07 4.65
N THR A 567 25.30 8.05 3.89
CA THR A 567 26.26 9.14 3.76
C THR A 567 26.12 9.74 2.36
N ILE A 568 26.10 11.07 2.23
CA ILE A 568 25.99 11.77 0.95
C ILE A 568 27.23 12.62 0.72
N VAL A 569 27.81 12.56 -0.47
CA VAL A 569 28.96 13.37 -0.88
C VAL A 569 28.60 14.07 -2.18
N ASP A 570 28.49 15.40 -2.19
CA ASP A 570 28.31 16.14 -3.44
C ASP A 570 28.92 17.55 -3.34
N PRO A 571 30.09 17.79 -3.96
CA PRO A 571 30.72 19.11 -3.96
C PRO A 571 29.98 20.15 -4.83
N LYS A 572 29.08 19.69 -5.72
CA LYS A 572 28.31 20.56 -6.62
C LYS A 572 26.93 20.89 -6.07
N HIS A 573 26.48 20.23 -4.99
CA HIS A 573 25.18 20.45 -4.36
C HIS A 573 25.34 20.84 -2.90
N GLN A 574 25.40 22.15 -2.64
CA GLN A 574 25.70 22.70 -1.31
C GLN A 574 24.53 22.58 -0.31
N ASP A 575 23.31 22.32 -0.78
CA ASP A 575 22.11 22.13 0.04
C ASP A 575 21.82 20.65 0.33
N LEU A 576 22.79 19.96 0.94
CA LEU A 576 22.62 18.55 1.30
C LEU A 576 21.53 18.35 2.39
N PRO A 577 20.76 17.25 2.35
CA PRO A 577 19.73 16.98 3.34
C PRO A 577 20.35 16.77 4.72
N LYS A 578 19.86 17.52 5.72
CA LYS A 578 20.32 17.39 7.12
C LYS A 578 20.00 16.03 7.75
N ALA A 579 19.11 15.25 7.14
CA ALA A 579 18.74 13.91 7.59
C ALA A 579 19.84 12.86 7.36
N TYR A 580 20.81 13.15 6.49
CA TYR A 580 21.91 12.25 6.16
C TYR A 580 23.26 12.85 6.58
N ARG A 581 24.25 11.99 6.77
CA ARG A 581 25.63 12.46 7.00
C ARG A 581 26.17 13.01 5.69
N GLY A 582 26.41 14.32 5.59
CA GLY A 582 26.84 14.99 4.36
C GLY A 582 28.30 15.41 4.36
N PHE A 583 28.99 15.28 3.23
CA PHE A 583 30.32 15.83 2.98
C PHE A 583 30.28 16.75 1.74
N PRO A 584 30.15 18.06 1.94
CA PRO A 584 29.90 19.01 0.86
C PRO A 584 31.15 19.46 0.09
N ASN A 585 32.35 19.07 0.51
CA ASN A 585 33.60 19.52 -0.12
C ASN A 585 34.36 18.42 -0.85
N GLY A 586 33.85 17.17 -0.85
CA GLY A 586 34.48 16.04 -1.55
C GLY A 586 34.72 14.82 -0.68
N LEU A 587 35.29 13.78 -1.29
CA LEU A 587 35.60 12.50 -0.64
C LEU A 587 36.84 12.58 0.25
N GLU A 588 37.72 13.54 -0.01
CA GLU A 588 39.00 13.75 0.65
C GLU A 588 38.84 14.18 2.10
N GLU A 589 37.76 14.91 2.41
CA GLU A 589 37.43 15.36 3.77
C GLU A 589 36.72 14.29 4.60
N MET A 590 36.37 13.15 4.01
CA MET A 590 35.69 12.07 4.73
C MET A 590 36.66 11.39 5.72
N PRO A 591 36.36 11.41 7.04
CA PRO A 591 37.23 10.77 8.03
C PRO A 591 37.36 9.28 7.79
N ALA A 592 38.56 8.72 8.00
CA ALA A 592 38.82 7.29 7.79
C ALA A 592 37.86 6.39 8.60
N ALA A 593 37.51 6.80 9.83
CA ALA A 593 36.54 6.10 10.67
C ALA A 593 35.14 6.02 10.04
N VAL A 594 34.71 7.05 9.31
CA VAL A 594 33.43 7.03 8.58
C VAL A 594 33.57 6.18 7.32
N ARG A 595 34.65 6.39 6.56
CA ARG A 595 34.90 5.68 5.31
C ARG A 595 34.92 4.16 5.47
N SER A 596 35.60 3.66 6.50
CA SER A 596 35.70 2.22 6.82
C SER A 596 34.37 1.55 7.17
N THR A 597 33.32 2.32 7.48
CA THR A 597 31.98 1.79 7.79
C THR A 597 31.10 1.64 6.55
N ILE A 598 31.51 2.18 5.40
CA ILE A 598 30.72 2.17 4.18
C ILE A 598 30.75 0.75 3.58
N GLY A 599 29.60 0.07 3.63
CA GLY A 599 29.40 -1.25 3.04
C GLY A 599 29.10 -1.21 1.54
N LEU A 600 28.59 -0.09 1.03
CA LEU A 600 28.20 0.10 -0.38
C LEU A 600 28.43 1.54 -0.84
N TRP A 601 29.09 1.72 -1.99
CA TRP A 601 29.28 3.01 -2.64
C TRP A 601 28.35 3.13 -3.84
N SER A 602 27.44 4.11 -3.85
CA SER A 602 26.56 4.43 -4.98
C SER A 602 27.06 5.70 -5.67
N VAL A 603 27.75 5.55 -6.79
CA VAL A 603 28.34 6.67 -7.55
C VAL A 603 27.35 7.16 -8.60
N CYS A 604 26.80 8.35 -8.40
CA CYS A 604 25.74 8.99 -9.18
C CYS A 604 26.10 10.43 -9.59
N CYS A 605 27.39 10.78 -9.57
CA CYS A 605 27.88 12.07 -10.04
C CYS A 605 27.81 12.14 -11.58
N PRO A 606 28.04 13.31 -12.20
CA PRO A 606 28.17 13.37 -13.66
C PRO A 606 29.23 12.40 -14.19
N THR A 607 29.01 11.83 -15.38
CA THR A 607 29.90 10.81 -15.97
C THR A 607 31.36 11.24 -16.08
N ALA A 608 31.61 12.52 -16.36
CA ALA A 608 32.97 13.09 -16.40
C ALA A 608 33.71 13.01 -15.06
N ASP A 609 32.98 12.88 -13.94
CA ASP A 609 33.53 12.77 -12.60
C ASP A 609 33.65 11.30 -12.15
N HIS A 610 33.10 10.32 -12.88
CA HIS A 610 33.11 8.91 -12.47
C HIS A 610 34.52 8.38 -12.29
N LEU A 611 35.39 8.49 -13.30
CA LEU A 611 36.73 7.93 -13.24
C LEU A 611 37.59 8.56 -12.13
N PRO A 612 37.63 9.90 -11.93
CA PRO A 612 38.28 10.52 -10.78
C PRO A 612 37.74 10.05 -9.42
N VAL A 613 36.41 9.95 -9.28
CA VAL A 613 35.77 9.48 -8.04
C VAL A 613 36.14 8.03 -7.75
N LEU A 614 36.10 7.16 -8.75
CA LEU A 614 36.46 5.75 -8.61
C LEU A 614 37.94 5.58 -8.22
N ARG A 615 38.86 6.35 -8.83
CA ARG A 615 40.28 6.35 -8.41
C ARG A 615 40.43 6.72 -6.94
N THR A 616 39.66 7.71 -6.48
CA THR A 616 39.71 8.19 -5.10
C THR A 616 39.18 7.14 -4.11
N ILE A 617 38.05 6.50 -4.43
CA ILE A 617 37.48 5.41 -3.63
C ILE A 617 38.44 4.23 -3.57
N LEU A 618 38.86 3.72 -4.73
CA LEU A 618 39.66 2.50 -4.83
C LEU A 618 41.09 2.65 -4.28
N ALA A 619 41.68 3.85 -4.34
CA ALA A 619 42.97 4.12 -3.71
C ALA A 619 42.92 4.07 -2.18
N LYS A 620 41.74 4.20 -1.56
CA LYS A 620 41.56 4.13 -0.11
C LYS A 620 40.90 2.83 0.34
N GLU A 621 39.99 2.29 -0.46
CA GLU A 621 39.18 1.11 -0.20
C GLU A 621 39.28 0.16 -1.40
N PRO A 622 40.38 -0.63 -1.53
CA PRO A 622 40.64 -1.46 -2.72
C PRO A 622 39.66 -2.63 -2.90
N GLU A 623 38.89 -2.97 -1.87
CA GLU A 623 37.85 -4.01 -1.87
C GLU A 623 36.43 -3.43 -1.85
N ALA A 624 36.27 -2.16 -2.24
CA ALA A 624 34.99 -1.47 -2.21
C ALA A 624 33.92 -2.20 -3.05
N ARG A 625 32.69 -2.20 -2.54
CA ARG A 625 31.48 -2.59 -3.28
C ARG A 625 30.87 -1.35 -3.91
N ILE A 626 30.86 -1.28 -5.24
CA ILE A 626 30.52 -0.09 -5.99
C ILE A 626 29.33 -0.37 -6.91
N LEU A 627 28.27 0.39 -6.70
CA LEU A 627 27.15 0.57 -7.60
C LEU A 627 27.40 1.87 -8.38
N LEU A 628 27.62 1.78 -9.68
CA LEU A 628 27.88 2.93 -10.54
C LEU A 628 26.67 3.25 -11.40
N GLU A 629 26.27 4.52 -11.46
CA GLU A 629 25.26 4.98 -12.40
C GLU A 629 25.82 4.98 -13.83
N LYS A 630 24.99 4.68 -14.83
CA LYS A 630 25.44 4.71 -16.23
C LYS A 630 25.39 6.12 -16.82
N PRO A 631 26.18 6.45 -17.87
CA PRO A 631 27.28 5.67 -18.45
C PRO A 631 28.41 5.39 -17.46
N ALA A 632 29.07 4.25 -17.59
CA ALA A 632 30.17 3.89 -16.69
C ALA A 632 31.35 4.90 -16.75
N CYS A 633 31.70 5.37 -17.94
CA CYS A 633 32.72 6.38 -18.18
C CYS A 633 32.43 7.12 -19.50
N GLN A 634 33.24 8.12 -19.84
CA GLN A 634 33.22 8.69 -21.19
C GLN A 634 33.92 7.75 -22.18
N GLY A 635 33.55 7.80 -23.46
CA GLY A 635 34.09 6.87 -24.46
C GLY A 635 35.61 6.93 -24.63
N HIS A 636 36.22 8.11 -24.48
CA HIS A 636 37.68 8.25 -24.51
C HIS A 636 38.38 7.75 -23.22
N GLU A 637 37.62 7.49 -22.16
CA GLU A 637 38.12 7.00 -20.88
C GLU A 637 38.05 5.46 -20.77
N ILE A 638 37.48 4.77 -21.76
CA ILE A 638 37.24 3.32 -21.73
C ILE A 638 38.50 2.53 -21.36
N ASP A 639 39.64 2.83 -21.99
CA ASP A 639 40.89 2.11 -21.72
C ASP A 639 41.42 2.40 -20.32
N ALA A 640 41.34 3.66 -19.88
CA ALA A 640 41.77 4.08 -18.55
C ALA A 640 40.87 3.49 -17.44
N PHE A 641 39.57 3.37 -17.69
CA PHE A 641 38.59 2.73 -16.82
C PHE A 641 38.82 1.22 -16.76
N THR A 642 39.05 0.57 -17.89
CA THR A 642 39.37 -0.87 -17.97
C THR A 642 40.66 -1.17 -17.20
N ALA A 643 41.71 -0.36 -17.36
CA ALA A 643 42.95 -0.49 -16.61
C ALA A 643 42.77 -0.27 -15.09
N LEU A 644 41.87 0.64 -14.69
CA LEU A 644 41.55 0.87 -13.27
C LEU A 644 40.90 -0.37 -12.65
N LEU A 645 39.92 -0.98 -13.33
CA LEU A 645 39.27 -2.20 -12.85
C LEU A 645 40.25 -3.39 -12.78
N ALA A 646 41.08 -3.55 -13.81
CA ALA A 646 42.09 -4.62 -13.84
C ALA A 646 43.12 -4.51 -12.71
N SER A 647 43.46 -3.28 -12.29
CA SER A 647 44.38 -3.03 -11.17
C SER A 647 43.74 -3.19 -9.78
N HIS A 648 42.42 -3.36 -9.69
CA HIS A 648 41.67 -3.51 -8.43
C HIS A 648 40.73 -4.72 -8.50
N SER A 649 41.28 -5.90 -8.79
CA SER A 649 40.50 -7.14 -9.00
C SER A 649 39.70 -7.61 -7.77
N ASN A 650 40.00 -7.10 -6.57
CA ASN A 650 39.25 -7.40 -5.35
C ASN A 650 38.03 -6.49 -5.13
N ALA A 651 37.92 -5.38 -5.88
CA ALA A 651 36.75 -4.53 -5.85
C ALA A 651 35.56 -5.22 -6.52
N ARG A 652 34.37 -4.98 -5.99
CA ARG A 652 33.13 -5.54 -6.55
C ARG A 652 32.33 -4.44 -7.17
N PHE A 653 31.94 -4.60 -8.42
CA PHE A 653 31.55 -3.45 -9.23
C PHE A 653 30.38 -3.78 -10.16
N VAL A 654 29.27 -3.03 -10.07
CA VAL A 654 28.10 -3.19 -10.94
C VAL A 654 27.71 -1.83 -11.52
N VAL A 655 27.53 -1.77 -12.84
CA VAL A 655 26.94 -0.62 -13.53
C VAL A 655 25.43 -0.80 -13.57
N THR A 656 24.70 0.21 -13.11
CA THR A 656 23.24 0.18 -13.02
C THR A 656 22.62 0.42 -14.40
N ASP A 657 21.87 -0.57 -14.91
CA ASP A 657 21.07 -0.40 -16.12
C ASP A 657 19.60 -0.71 -15.86
N GLN A 658 18.80 0.34 -15.65
CA GLN A 658 17.39 0.21 -15.29
C GLN A 658 16.57 -0.61 -16.30
N TYR A 659 16.79 -0.47 -17.62
CA TYR A 659 15.94 -1.15 -18.61
C TYR A 659 16.32 -2.60 -18.85
N GLN A 660 17.55 -2.99 -18.51
CA GLN A 660 17.94 -4.40 -18.53
C GLN A 660 17.09 -5.25 -17.57
N HIS A 661 16.52 -4.62 -16.53
CA HIS A 661 15.73 -5.26 -15.50
C HIS A 661 14.23 -4.88 -15.56
N ALA A 662 13.76 -4.31 -16.66
CA ALA A 662 12.37 -3.92 -16.81
C ALA A 662 11.48 -5.15 -17.05
N ARG A 663 10.52 -5.39 -16.14
CA ARG A 663 9.57 -6.52 -16.23
C ARG A 663 8.74 -6.50 -17.50
N ALA A 664 8.45 -5.31 -18.05
CA ALA A 664 7.74 -5.17 -19.32
C ALA A 664 8.46 -5.85 -20.51
N LEU A 665 9.80 -5.90 -20.49
CA LEU A 665 10.57 -6.60 -21.52
C LEU A 665 10.56 -8.12 -21.30
N ASP A 666 10.45 -8.59 -20.06
CA ASP A 666 10.24 -10.02 -19.76
C ASP A 666 8.88 -10.47 -20.29
N VAL A 667 7.82 -9.68 -20.07
CA VAL A 667 6.49 -9.93 -20.63
C VAL A 667 6.53 -9.98 -22.16
N LEU A 668 7.22 -9.04 -22.81
CA LEU A 668 7.44 -9.04 -24.26
C LEU A 668 8.10 -10.33 -24.77
N THR A 669 9.25 -10.71 -24.17
CA THR A 669 9.99 -11.90 -24.61
C THR A 669 9.20 -13.20 -24.39
N ASN A 670 8.48 -13.30 -23.27
CA ASN A 670 7.58 -14.44 -23.00
C ASN A 670 6.39 -14.49 -23.97
N LEU A 671 5.83 -13.32 -24.33
CA LEU A 671 4.77 -13.20 -25.33
C LEU A 671 5.22 -13.68 -26.70
N MET A 672 6.41 -13.27 -27.13
CA MET A 672 7.01 -13.72 -28.39
C MET A 672 7.16 -15.24 -28.41
N ALA A 673 7.76 -15.81 -27.37
CA ALA A 673 7.94 -17.26 -27.26
C ALA A 673 6.61 -18.04 -27.25
N ARG A 674 5.53 -17.45 -26.70
CA ARG A 674 4.21 -18.07 -26.61
C ARG A 674 3.40 -17.96 -27.91
N LEU A 675 3.35 -16.77 -28.53
CA LEU A 675 2.51 -16.52 -29.70
C LEU A 675 3.19 -16.93 -31.01
N GLU A 676 4.52 -16.94 -31.05
CA GLU A 676 5.33 -17.30 -32.21
C GLU A 676 6.50 -18.23 -31.79
N PRO A 677 6.20 -19.47 -31.32
CA PRO A 677 7.22 -20.37 -30.80
C PRO A 677 8.30 -20.68 -31.85
N GLY A 678 9.56 -20.45 -31.51
CA GLY A 678 10.71 -20.68 -32.40
C GLY A 678 10.89 -19.65 -33.51
N ALA A 679 10.02 -18.63 -33.61
CA ALA A 679 10.22 -17.53 -34.52
C ALA A 679 11.21 -16.53 -33.92
N GLU A 680 12.25 -16.22 -34.68
CA GLU A 680 13.22 -15.20 -34.33
C GLU A 680 12.75 -13.80 -34.77
N PRO A 681 13.17 -12.72 -34.08
CA PRO A 681 12.88 -11.36 -34.52
C PRO A 681 13.49 -11.06 -35.89
N ASP A 682 12.69 -10.52 -36.81
CA ASP A 682 13.12 -10.02 -38.13
C ASP A 682 13.05 -8.49 -38.25
N TYR A 683 12.33 -7.83 -37.33
CA TYR A 683 12.34 -6.38 -37.18
C TYR A 683 12.29 -5.97 -35.71
N VAL A 684 13.10 -4.98 -35.35
CA VAL A 684 13.06 -4.33 -34.04
C VAL A 684 13.19 -2.82 -34.21
N ALA A 685 12.30 -2.07 -33.60
CA ALA A 685 12.41 -0.61 -33.49
C ALA A 685 12.37 -0.17 -32.03
N VAL A 686 13.25 0.75 -31.65
CA VAL A 686 13.24 1.37 -30.32
C VAL A 686 13.26 2.89 -30.50
N THR A 687 12.25 3.56 -29.97
CA THR A 687 12.09 5.02 -30.04
C THR A 687 11.98 5.61 -28.65
N PHE A 688 13.03 6.28 -28.19
CA PHE A 688 13.06 6.94 -26.89
C PHE A 688 13.34 8.42 -27.11
N THR A 689 12.41 9.30 -26.74
CA THR A 689 12.58 10.75 -26.85
C THR A 689 12.31 11.43 -25.52
N LYS A 690 12.92 12.60 -25.34
CA LYS A 690 12.62 13.52 -24.24
C LYS A 690 12.85 14.95 -24.69
N ASP A 691 11.87 15.83 -24.60
CA ASP A 691 12.10 17.26 -24.85
C ASP A 691 13.01 17.86 -23.75
N ARG A 692 14.24 18.24 -24.13
CA ARG A 692 15.24 18.81 -23.21
C ARG A 692 15.35 20.32 -23.36
N THR A 693 14.53 20.96 -24.18
CA THR A 693 14.65 22.40 -24.48
C THR A 693 14.59 23.25 -23.20
N GLY A 694 13.73 22.87 -22.24
CA GLY A 694 13.64 23.51 -20.93
C GLY A 694 14.88 23.28 -20.04
N ASP A 695 15.45 22.07 -20.05
CA ASP A 695 16.69 21.76 -19.32
C ASP A 695 17.86 22.62 -19.86
N VAL A 696 17.98 22.70 -21.18
CA VAL A 696 19.02 23.48 -21.88
C VAL A 696 18.88 24.97 -21.60
N ALA A 697 17.65 25.51 -21.63
CA ALA A 697 17.39 26.92 -21.31
C ALA A 697 17.77 27.30 -19.87
N GLN A 698 17.72 26.35 -18.94
CA GLN A 698 18.13 26.53 -17.55
C GLN A 698 19.63 26.29 -17.32
N GLY A 699 20.42 26.12 -18.38
CA GLY A 699 21.85 25.85 -18.29
C GLY A 699 22.20 24.48 -17.71
N ARG A 700 21.24 23.53 -17.69
CA ARG A 700 21.47 22.18 -17.19
C ARG A 700 22.08 21.30 -18.28
N PHE A 701 23.12 20.55 -17.89
CA PHE A 701 23.80 19.44 -18.58
C PHE A 701 23.53 19.33 -20.10
N VAL A 702 24.36 20.03 -20.88
CA VAL A 702 24.41 19.88 -22.34
C VAL A 702 25.56 18.95 -22.71
N ASP A 703 25.24 17.72 -23.15
CA ASP A 703 26.26 16.79 -23.65
C ASP A 703 26.64 17.16 -25.09
N ARG A 704 27.70 17.96 -25.22
CA ARG A 704 28.29 18.31 -26.53
C ARG A 704 29.21 17.21 -27.08
N SER A 705 29.54 16.21 -26.27
CA SER A 705 30.43 15.11 -26.67
C SER A 705 29.65 14.09 -27.48
N TYR A 706 28.47 13.68 -27.01
CA TYR A 706 27.67 12.64 -27.67
C TYR A 706 26.34 13.15 -28.25
N GLY A 707 25.91 14.38 -27.94
CA GLY A 707 24.60 14.88 -28.35
C GLY A 707 23.48 13.96 -27.89
N VAL A 708 22.48 13.72 -28.75
CA VAL A 708 21.36 12.79 -28.49
C VAL A 708 21.80 11.37 -28.10
N LEU A 709 22.98 10.92 -28.56
CA LEU A 709 23.52 9.60 -28.24
C LEU A 709 23.86 9.44 -26.74
N GLY A 710 24.18 10.55 -26.06
CA GLY A 710 24.55 10.55 -24.63
C GLY A 710 23.36 10.45 -23.68
N TYR A 711 22.12 10.65 -24.18
CA TYR A 711 20.92 10.69 -23.35
C TYR A 711 20.19 9.33 -23.31
N GLU A 712 19.44 9.00 -24.36
CA GLU A 712 18.56 7.80 -24.34
C GLU A 712 19.20 6.58 -25.03
N TRP A 713 20.33 6.73 -25.73
CA TRP A 713 20.89 5.66 -26.58
C TRP A 713 21.33 4.43 -25.77
N LEU A 714 21.99 4.63 -24.63
CA LEU A 714 22.33 3.51 -23.73
C LEU A 714 21.09 2.75 -23.23
N HIS A 715 19.97 3.45 -23.00
CA HIS A 715 18.71 2.81 -22.63
C HIS A 715 18.15 1.98 -23.79
N MET A 716 18.21 2.48 -25.02
CA MET A 716 17.77 1.74 -26.21
C MET A 716 18.64 0.50 -26.47
N LEU A 717 19.97 0.61 -26.29
CA LEU A 717 20.88 -0.53 -26.42
C LEU A 717 20.64 -1.60 -25.34
N ALA A 718 20.27 -1.20 -24.13
CA ALA A 718 19.89 -2.13 -23.07
C ALA A 718 18.61 -2.91 -23.44
N VAL A 719 17.61 -2.24 -24.01
CA VAL A 719 16.41 -2.88 -24.55
C VAL A 719 16.76 -3.88 -25.63
N LEU A 720 17.58 -3.49 -26.63
CA LEU A 720 18.01 -4.39 -27.71
C LEU A 720 18.68 -5.66 -27.16
N ARG A 721 19.63 -5.50 -26.23
CA ARG A 721 20.35 -6.63 -25.61
C ARG A 721 19.43 -7.55 -24.81
N ARG A 722 18.30 -7.04 -24.30
CA ARG A 722 17.32 -7.84 -23.55
C ARG A 722 16.42 -8.68 -24.46
N ILE A 723 16.07 -8.16 -25.64
CA ILE A 723 15.05 -8.74 -26.54
C ILE A 723 15.65 -9.55 -27.69
N LEU A 724 16.89 -9.26 -28.10
CA LEU A 724 17.57 -9.98 -29.18
C LEU A 724 18.31 -11.21 -28.66
N PRO A 725 18.48 -12.26 -29.50
CA PRO A 725 19.43 -13.31 -29.24
C PRO A 725 20.85 -12.75 -29.00
N THR A 726 21.61 -13.39 -28.11
CA THR A 726 22.95 -12.92 -27.69
C THR A 726 23.88 -12.68 -28.88
N GLU A 727 23.87 -13.58 -29.88
CA GLU A 727 24.68 -13.45 -31.10
C GLU A 727 24.27 -12.26 -31.96
N ALA A 728 22.97 -12.00 -32.10
CA ALA A 728 22.44 -10.87 -32.86
C ALA A 728 22.77 -9.54 -32.18
N ALA A 729 22.62 -9.46 -30.85
CA ALA A 729 23.01 -8.28 -30.08
C ALA A 729 24.51 -8.00 -30.16
N ALA A 730 25.35 -9.04 -30.06
CA ALA A 730 26.80 -8.92 -30.21
C ALA A 730 27.19 -8.48 -31.63
N ALA A 731 26.57 -9.06 -32.67
CA ALA A 731 26.80 -8.69 -34.06
C ALA A 731 26.43 -7.22 -34.33
N TYR A 732 25.31 -6.75 -33.78
CA TYR A 732 24.91 -5.35 -33.87
C TYR A 732 25.94 -4.41 -33.22
N LEU A 733 26.38 -4.72 -31.99
CA LEU A 733 27.36 -3.90 -31.28
C LEU A 733 28.74 -3.88 -31.97
N ALA A 734 29.12 -4.98 -32.62
CA ALA A 734 30.38 -5.09 -33.35
C ALA A 734 30.35 -4.46 -34.76
N GLN A 735 29.16 -4.17 -35.30
CA GLN A 735 29.03 -3.62 -36.64
C GLN A 735 29.64 -2.21 -36.72
N GLN A 736 30.38 -1.96 -37.79
CA GLN A 736 30.92 -0.63 -38.06
C GLN A 736 29.80 0.37 -38.40
N PRO A 737 29.75 1.57 -37.78
CA PRO A 737 28.69 2.56 -38.00
C PRO A 737 28.40 2.91 -39.46
N GLN A 738 29.43 2.89 -40.31
CA GLN A 738 29.32 3.20 -41.75
C GLN A 738 28.43 2.25 -42.55
N HIS A 739 28.08 1.10 -41.99
CA HIS A 739 27.17 0.12 -42.62
C HIS A 739 25.71 0.31 -42.21
N ALA A 740 25.41 1.32 -41.38
CA ALA A 740 24.06 1.71 -41.02
C ALA A 740 23.59 2.92 -41.84
N GLU A 741 22.28 3.02 -42.07
CA GLU A 741 21.64 4.22 -42.60
C GLU A 741 21.36 5.19 -41.44
N LEU A 742 21.91 6.41 -41.51
CA LEU A 742 21.79 7.41 -40.45
C LEU A 742 21.04 8.64 -40.94
N TRP A 743 20.01 9.06 -40.20
CA TRP A 743 19.32 10.34 -40.38
C TRP A 743 19.53 11.19 -39.15
N ALA A 744 20.47 12.13 -39.22
CA ALA A 744 20.83 13.02 -38.13
C ALA A 744 20.26 14.44 -38.33
N THR A 745 19.76 15.03 -37.26
CA THR A 745 19.46 16.47 -37.17
C THR A 745 20.57 17.14 -36.37
N TYR A 746 21.34 18.00 -37.02
CA TYR A 746 22.43 18.75 -36.37
C TYR A 746 21.91 20.05 -35.74
N ASP A 747 22.37 20.34 -34.53
CA ASP A 747 22.11 21.62 -33.84
C ASP A 747 23.46 22.22 -33.42
N PRO A 748 23.76 23.49 -33.74
CA PRO A 748 25.05 24.12 -33.44
C PRO A 748 25.39 24.18 -31.94
N ARG A 749 24.40 24.09 -31.05
CA ARG A 749 24.59 24.12 -29.59
C ARG A 749 24.69 22.72 -28.97
N LEU A 750 24.10 21.71 -29.62
CA LEU A 750 23.89 20.36 -29.07
C LEU A 750 24.59 19.24 -29.87
N PHE A 751 25.37 19.56 -30.91
CA PHE A 751 25.97 18.63 -31.87
C PHE A 751 24.92 17.89 -32.72
N VAL A 752 24.25 16.87 -32.18
CA VAL A 752 23.16 16.13 -32.83
C VAL A 752 21.96 16.12 -31.89
N SER A 753 20.83 16.71 -32.31
CA SER A 753 19.62 16.86 -31.51
C SER A 753 18.56 15.78 -31.78
N ALA A 754 18.64 15.09 -32.92
CA ALA A 754 17.84 13.91 -33.21
C ALA A 754 18.61 12.96 -34.13
N LEU A 755 18.41 11.66 -33.97
CA LEU A 755 19.04 10.63 -34.78
C LEU A 755 18.10 9.43 -34.95
N THR A 756 17.97 8.97 -36.19
CA THR A 756 17.48 7.63 -36.51
C THR A 756 18.60 6.82 -37.15
N GLU A 757 18.86 5.63 -36.62
CA GLU A 757 19.77 4.63 -37.17
C GLU A 757 18.94 3.46 -37.68
N ARG A 758 19.17 3.02 -38.92
CA ARG A 758 18.67 1.74 -39.44
C ARG A 758 19.81 0.82 -39.83
N THR A 759 19.72 -0.40 -39.35
CA THR A 759 20.78 -1.38 -39.47
C THR A 759 20.20 -2.72 -39.92
N ASN A 760 20.77 -3.31 -40.96
CA ASN A 760 20.39 -4.64 -41.42
C ASN A 760 21.48 -5.64 -41.03
N LEU A 761 21.07 -6.75 -40.41
CA LEU A 761 21.93 -7.83 -39.95
C LEU A 761 21.44 -9.16 -40.48
N THR A 762 22.37 -10.09 -40.65
CA THR A 762 22.08 -11.50 -40.87
C THR A 762 22.72 -12.27 -39.73
N TYR A 763 21.94 -13.08 -39.01
CA TYR A 763 22.43 -14.02 -38.01
C TYR A 763 21.68 -15.34 -38.18
N GLY A 764 22.41 -16.46 -38.15
CA GLY A 764 21.84 -17.75 -38.55
C GLY A 764 21.23 -17.69 -39.95
N ALA A 765 19.95 -18.06 -40.07
CA ALA A 765 19.16 -18.00 -41.31
C ALA A 765 18.23 -16.76 -41.39
N THR A 766 18.24 -15.90 -40.37
CA THR A 766 17.30 -14.79 -40.20
C THR A 766 17.92 -13.48 -40.65
N ARG A 767 17.15 -12.67 -41.40
CA ARG A 767 17.51 -11.28 -41.72
C ARG A 767 16.76 -10.36 -40.77
N LEU A 768 17.51 -9.65 -39.94
CA LEU A 768 16.96 -8.74 -38.93
C LEU A 768 17.23 -7.29 -39.32
N ARG A 769 16.18 -6.47 -39.27
CA ARG A 769 16.29 -5.01 -39.40
C ARG A 769 16.08 -4.34 -38.04
N ILE A 770 17.04 -3.53 -37.61
CA ILE A 770 17.01 -2.78 -36.36
C ILE A 770 16.85 -1.29 -36.69
N GLU A 771 15.96 -0.59 -35.98
CA GLU A 771 15.75 0.85 -36.08
C GLU A 771 15.80 1.51 -34.69
N LEU A 772 16.76 2.41 -34.47
CA LEU A 772 16.88 3.17 -33.21
C LEU A 772 16.61 4.64 -33.48
N THR A 773 15.70 5.26 -32.72
CA THR A 773 15.34 6.67 -32.90
C THR A 773 15.29 7.42 -31.58
N SER A 774 15.89 8.60 -31.54
CA SER A 774 15.80 9.52 -30.40
C SER A 774 15.80 10.99 -30.84
N SER A 775 15.20 11.85 -30.04
CA SER A 775 15.18 13.32 -30.20
C SER A 775 15.17 14.00 -28.83
N ILE A 776 15.86 15.15 -28.74
CA ILE A 776 15.92 16.01 -27.56
C ILE A 776 15.29 17.41 -27.76
N ALA A 777 14.66 17.68 -28.91
CA ALA A 777 14.27 19.05 -29.31
C ALA A 777 12.86 19.22 -29.93
N THR A 778 11.99 18.20 -29.98
CA THR A 778 10.66 18.27 -30.62
C THR A 778 9.61 17.47 -29.84
N PRO A 779 8.29 17.79 -29.92
CA PRO A 779 7.28 17.28 -28.98
C PRO A 779 6.86 15.83 -29.23
N THR A 780 6.24 15.27 -28.18
CA THR A 780 5.71 13.93 -27.99
C THR A 780 4.85 13.40 -29.15
N VAL A 781 5.14 12.18 -29.63
CA VAL A 781 4.26 11.44 -30.54
C VAL A 781 2.97 11.04 -29.82
N VAL A 782 1.82 11.44 -30.37
CA VAL A 782 0.48 10.98 -29.96
C VAL A 782 0.23 9.61 -30.57
N LEU A 783 -0.08 8.60 -29.74
CA LEU A 783 -0.58 7.31 -30.22
C LEU A 783 -2.11 7.33 -30.30
N GLY A 784 -2.66 6.52 -31.22
CA GLY A 784 -4.09 6.38 -31.55
C GLY A 784 -4.99 5.86 -30.43
N SER A 785 -6.06 5.15 -30.79
CA SER A 785 -7.22 4.79 -29.95
C SER A 785 -6.92 4.21 -28.55
N THR A 786 -7.85 4.47 -27.63
CA THR A 786 -7.98 3.93 -26.26
C THR A 786 -7.65 2.43 -26.18
N PRO A 787 -6.98 1.94 -25.11
CA PRO A 787 -6.67 0.52 -24.95
C PRO A 787 -7.89 -0.38 -25.13
N ARG A 788 -7.75 -1.47 -25.90
CA ARG A 788 -8.76 -2.53 -26.00
C ARG A 788 -8.32 -3.61 -25.02
N THR A 789 -8.75 -3.45 -23.78
CA THR A 789 -8.34 -4.28 -22.64
C THR A 789 -8.58 -5.77 -22.93
N ALA A 790 -7.48 -6.52 -23.08
CA ALA A 790 -7.48 -7.97 -23.03
C ALA A 790 -6.84 -8.38 -21.70
N THR A 791 -7.60 -9.13 -20.88
CA THR A 791 -7.06 -10.13 -19.94
C THR A 791 -5.75 -9.75 -19.23
N SER A 792 -5.81 -8.80 -18.29
CA SER A 792 -4.84 -8.67 -17.21
C SER A 792 -5.47 -7.83 -16.11
N GLY A 793 -5.48 -8.36 -14.89
CA GLY A 793 -6.02 -7.65 -13.75
C GLY A 793 -5.23 -6.39 -13.43
N THR A 794 -5.94 -5.37 -12.97
CA THR A 794 -5.56 -4.41 -11.91
C THR A 794 -6.61 -3.32 -11.83
N GLY A 795 -6.56 -2.57 -10.73
CA GLY A 795 -7.47 -1.48 -10.38
C GLY A 795 -7.56 -0.32 -11.39
N PRO A 796 -8.12 0.81 -10.93
CA PRO A 796 -8.89 1.72 -11.74
C PRO A 796 -8.01 2.50 -12.72
N TRP A 797 -8.29 2.39 -14.02
CA TRP A 797 -7.69 3.24 -15.06
C TRP A 797 -8.10 4.72 -14.97
N ARG A 798 -8.76 5.12 -13.88
CA ARG A 798 -9.17 6.50 -13.62
C ARG A 798 -9.04 6.80 -12.13
N GLN A 799 -7.85 7.20 -11.69
CA GLN A 799 -7.62 8.26 -10.71
C GLN A 799 -6.25 8.89 -10.99
N GLY A 800 -6.19 10.22 -11.10
CA GLY A 800 -4.95 10.98 -11.31
C GLY A 800 -4.57 11.25 -12.79
N LEU A 801 -5.27 12.17 -13.45
CA LEU A 801 -4.79 12.75 -14.71
C LEU A 801 -3.43 13.46 -14.44
N ARG A 802 -2.33 12.85 -14.85
CA ARG A 802 -1.02 13.53 -14.91
C ARG A 802 -0.98 14.41 -16.17
N PRO A 803 -0.49 15.66 -16.11
CA PRO A 803 -0.18 16.43 -17.31
C PRO A 803 0.78 15.62 -18.20
N ALA A 804 0.68 15.78 -19.52
CA ALA A 804 1.58 15.11 -20.45
C ALA A 804 3.05 15.34 -20.08
N ASP A 805 3.78 14.24 -19.89
CA ASP A 805 5.23 14.19 -19.67
C ASP A 805 5.95 14.47 -21.01
N ASP A 806 7.18 14.97 -20.92
CA ASP A 806 8.01 15.35 -22.08
C ASP A 806 8.70 14.15 -22.76
N ARG A 807 8.44 12.93 -22.27
CA ARG A 807 9.05 11.68 -22.73
C ARG A 807 8.10 10.81 -23.58
N HIS A 808 8.69 10.08 -24.54
CA HIS A 808 8.03 9.00 -25.27
C HIS A 808 8.97 7.80 -25.37
N ARG A 809 8.52 6.61 -24.96
CA ARG A 809 9.34 5.39 -24.98
C ARG A 809 8.55 4.23 -25.56
N ARG A 810 8.93 3.81 -26.76
CA ARG A 810 8.25 2.77 -27.51
C ARG A 810 9.25 1.75 -28.05
N VAL A 811 8.91 0.47 -27.94
CA VAL A 811 9.62 -0.66 -28.55
C VAL A 811 8.64 -1.37 -29.47
N THR A 812 9.04 -1.73 -30.67
CA THR A 812 8.26 -2.55 -31.60
C THR A 812 9.12 -3.73 -32.03
N VAL A 813 8.57 -4.94 -32.04
CA VAL A 813 9.25 -6.15 -32.49
C VAL A 813 8.34 -6.90 -33.44
N HIS A 814 8.84 -7.34 -34.60
CA HIS A 814 8.17 -8.31 -35.44
C HIS A 814 8.88 -9.65 -35.31
N ALA A 815 8.08 -10.70 -35.09
CA ALA A 815 8.54 -12.08 -35.10
C ALA A 815 7.41 -12.93 -35.68
N GLY A 816 7.72 -13.81 -36.64
CA GLY A 816 6.72 -14.62 -37.33
C GLY A 816 5.65 -13.74 -38.00
N ARG A 817 4.38 -13.89 -37.59
CA ARG A 817 3.25 -13.10 -38.12
C ARG A 817 2.80 -11.97 -37.19
N THR A 818 3.46 -11.80 -36.04
CA THR A 818 2.97 -10.95 -34.96
C THR A 818 3.87 -9.75 -34.75
N GLN A 819 3.22 -8.58 -34.60
CA GLN A 819 3.86 -7.36 -34.14
C GLN A 819 3.63 -7.21 -32.64
N PHE A 820 4.69 -7.10 -31.88
CA PHE A 820 4.67 -6.80 -30.46
C PHE A 820 5.06 -5.34 -30.23
N THR A 821 4.38 -4.63 -29.33
CA THR A 821 4.72 -3.25 -28.97
C THR A 821 4.82 -3.10 -27.46
N VAL A 822 5.84 -2.40 -26.96
CA VAL A 822 5.96 -2.01 -25.55
C VAL A 822 6.02 -0.49 -25.46
N HIS A 823 5.15 0.09 -24.64
CA HIS A 823 5.23 1.47 -24.19
C HIS A 823 5.77 1.49 -22.77
N LEU A 824 6.93 2.09 -22.55
CA LEU A 824 7.53 2.20 -21.21
C LEU A 824 7.14 3.54 -20.57
N ASP A 825 7.03 3.60 -19.24
CA ASP A 825 6.67 4.82 -18.49
C ASP A 825 7.53 6.02 -18.96
N PRO A 826 6.89 7.13 -19.39
CA PRO A 826 5.45 7.40 -19.36
C PRO A 826 4.64 6.84 -20.55
N VAL A 827 3.48 6.26 -20.23
CA VAL A 827 2.50 5.79 -21.22
C VAL A 827 1.38 6.81 -21.36
N THR A 828 1.36 7.53 -22.48
CA THR A 828 0.34 8.55 -22.80
C THR A 828 -0.70 7.98 -23.77
N ALA A 829 -1.97 8.11 -23.42
CA ALA A 829 -3.10 7.67 -24.26
C ALA A 829 -3.67 8.82 -25.12
N THR A 830 -4.58 8.49 -26.03
CA THR A 830 -5.35 9.49 -26.81
C THR A 830 -6.08 10.45 -25.88
N GLY A 831 -5.94 11.76 -26.12
CA GLY A 831 -6.51 12.80 -25.24
C GLY A 831 -5.54 13.30 -24.15
N GLY A 832 -4.28 12.86 -24.14
CA GLY A 832 -3.19 13.53 -23.40
C GLY A 832 -3.06 13.12 -21.92
N TRP A 833 -3.85 12.16 -21.45
CA TRP A 833 -3.70 11.60 -20.11
C TRP A 833 -2.69 10.45 -20.10
N GLN A 834 -2.06 10.22 -18.95
CA GLN A 834 -1.03 9.19 -18.77
C GLN A 834 -1.42 8.18 -17.71
N LEU A 835 -0.90 6.95 -17.82
CA LEU A 835 -0.92 5.98 -16.71
C LEU A 835 -0.15 6.54 -15.50
N GLU A 836 -0.26 5.90 -14.33
CA GLU A 836 0.55 6.25 -13.16
C GLU A 836 2.05 5.98 -13.40
N ARG A 837 2.93 6.54 -12.53
CA ARG A 837 4.38 6.28 -12.65
C ARG A 837 4.64 4.78 -12.55
N ASN A 838 5.73 4.32 -13.17
CA ASN A 838 6.12 2.92 -13.17
C ASN A 838 5.11 1.97 -13.83
N HIS A 839 4.16 2.47 -14.63
CA HIS A 839 3.28 1.63 -15.44
C HIS A 839 3.71 1.63 -16.92
N HIS A 840 3.88 0.43 -17.46
CA HIS A 840 4.23 0.17 -18.86
C HIS A 840 3.06 -0.55 -19.55
N ARG A 841 2.96 -0.53 -20.87
CA ARG A 841 1.93 -1.24 -21.63
C ARG A 841 2.57 -2.15 -22.68
N VAL A 842 2.15 -3.40 -22.77
CA VAL A 842 2.65 -4.38 -23.74
C VAL A 842 1.48 -4.88 -24.59
N THR A 843 1.59 -4.78 -25.91
CA THR A 843 0.59 -5.26 -26.85
C THR A 843 1.17 -6.25 -27.86
N ALA A 844 0.31 -7.12 -28.39
CA ALA A 844 0.62 -8.00 -29.52
C ALA A 844 -0.51 -7.96 -30.54
N GLU A 845 -0.20 -7.76 -31.81
CA GLU A 845 -1.14 -7.62 -32.91
C GLU A 845 -0.75 -8.54 -34.07
N ARG A 846 -1.73 -9.23 -34.67
CA ARG A 846 -1.55 -10.10 -35.83
C ARG A 846 -2.68 -9.85 -36.82
N ASP A 847 -2.34 -9.59 -38.08
CA ASP A 847 -3.31 -9.37 -39.16
C ASP A 847 -4.39 -8.31 -38.84
N GLY A 848 -4.02 -7.26 -38.08
CA GLY A 848 -4.92 -6.18 -37.65
C GLY A 848 -5.79 -6.50 -36.42
N LEU A 849 -5.63 -7.68 -35.81
CA LEU A 849 -6.32 -8.09 -34.59
C LEU A 849 -5.39 -7.99 -33.38
N MET A 850 -5.87 -7.37 -32.31
CA MET A 850 -5.18 -7.32 -31.01
C MET A 850 -5.29 -8.68 -30.31
N LEU A 851 -4.15 -9.35 -30.11
CA LEU A 851 -4.04 -10.65 -29.45
C LEU A 851 -3.73 -10.53 -27.95
N HIS A 852 -3.07 -9.45 -27.53
CA HIS A 852 -2.67 -9.19 -26.14
C HIS A 852 -2.58 -7.68 -25.88
N ASP A 853 -3.03 -7.21 -24.70
CA ASP A 853 -2.94 -5.81 -24.28
C ASP A 853 -2.89 -5.74 -22.74
N GLU A 854 -1.69 -5.63 -22.17
CA GLU A 854 -1.43 -5.70 -20.73
C GLU A 854 -0.74 -4.44 -20.22
N VAL A 855 -1.08 -4.02 -19.00
CA VAL A 855 -0.32 -3.00 -18.26
C VAL A 855 0.48 -3.64 -17.14
N VAL A 856 1.76 -3.31 -17.10
CA VAL A 856 2.75 -3.86 -16.18
C VAL A 856 3.19 -2.77 -15.22
N HIS A 857 2.93 -2.93 -13.92
CA HIS A 857 3.51 -2.08 -12.89
C HIS A 857 4.90 -2.59 -12.49
N ASP A 858 5.93 -1.80 -12.76
CA ASP A 858 7.33 -2.06 -12.44
C ASP A 858 8.13 -0.75 -12.41
N SER A 859 8.98 -0.58 -11.41
CA SER A 859 9.99 0.48 -11.40
C SER A 859 11.34 -0.09 -11.82
N PRO A 860 11.78 0.08 -13.08
CA PRO A 860 12.99 -0.58 -13.57
C PRO A 860 14.23 -0.14 -12.78
N LEU A 861 14.24 1.08 -12.23
CA LEU A 861 15.31 1.59 -11.38
C LEU A 861 15.37 0.88 -10.02
N HIS A 862 14.23 0.69 -9.33
CA HIS A 862 14.21 -0.05 -8.06
C HIS A 862 14.67 -1.49 -8.27
N THR A 863 14.17 -2.13 -9.32
CA THR A 863 14.55 -3.51 -9.66
C THR A 863 16.05 -3.61 -9.96
N ALA A 864 16.61 -2.66 -10.72
CA ALA A 864 18.04 -2.64 -11.02
C ALA A 864 18.92 -2.43 -9.78
N ILE A 865 18.59 -1.46 -8.91
CA ILE A 865 19.37 -1.21 -7.69
C ILE A 865 19.30 -2.40 -6.74
N ARG A 866 18.13 -3.02 -6.57
CA ARG A 866 17.96 -4.23 -5.74
C ARG A 866 18.80 -5.40 -6.25
N ASN A 867 18.76 -5.65 -7.56
CA ASN A 867 19.53 -6.73 -8.18
C ASN A 867 21.04 -6.48 -8.10
N ALA A 868 21.47 -5.25 -8.36
CA ALA A 868 22.87 -4.86 -8.27
C ALA A 868 23.38 -4.97 -6.84
N THR A 869 22.59 -4.53 -5.85
CA THR A 869 22.92 -4.69 -4.43
C THR A 869 23.06 -6.16 -4.05
N THR A 870 22.11 -7.00 -4.46
CA THR A 870 22.17 -8.45 -4.19
C THR A 870 23.44 -9.07 -4.78
N THR A 871 23.78 -8.71 -6.01
CA THR A 871 25.02 -9.13 -6.68
C THR A 871 26.27 -8.67 -5.92
N LEU A 872 26.32 -7.41 -5.50
CA LEU A 872 27.45 -6.81 -4.78
C LEU A 872 27.61 -7.38 -3.36
N MET A 873 26.52 -7.86 -2.74
CA MET A 873 26.51 -8.39 -1.38
C MET A 873 26.68 -9.91 -1.31
N GLY A 874 26.26 -10.67 -2.33
CA GLY A 874 26.35 -12.13 -2.37
C GLY A 874 27.79 -12.65 -2.46
N THR A 875 28.03 -13.96 -2.46
CA THR A 875 29.41 -14.52 -2.56
C THR A 875 29.82 -14.85 -4.00
N CYS A 876 28.91 -14.69 -4.97
CA CYS A 876 29.16 -15.01 -6.38
C CYS A 876 30.11 -13.99 -7.06
N SER A 877 30.78 -14.44 -8.12
CA SER A 877 31.56 -13.54 -8.98
C SER A 877 30.66 -12.47 -9.59
N VAL A 878 31.17 -11.24 -9.67
CA VAL A 878 30.48 -10.12 -10.31
C VAL A 878 30.93 -10.08 -11.77
N PRO A 879 30.01 -10.05 -12.75
CA PRO A 879 30.38 -9.99 -14.15
C PRO A 879 31.12 -8.69 -14.46
N GLU A 880 32.08 -8.75 -15.38
CA GLU A 880 32.81 -7.57 -15.84
C GLU A 880 31.84 -6.56 -16.49
N PRO A 881 32.05 -5.24 -16.31
CA PRO A 881 31.24 -4.23 -16.97
C PRO A 881 31.28 -4.35 -18.49
N ASP A 882 30.11 -4.53 -19.11
CA ASP A 882 30.00 -4.53 -20.57
C ASP A 882 30.10 -3.10 -21.11
N LEU A 883 31.24 -2.79 -21.71
CA LEU A 883 31.52 -1.50 -22.35
C LEU A 883 31.18 -1.49 -23.86
N GLY A 884 30.69 -2.60 -24.42
CA GLY A 884 30.30 -2.71 -25.83
C GLY A 884 29.31 -1.63 -26.28
N PRO A 885 28.22 -1.36 -25.54
CA PRO A 885 27.29 -0.27 -25.86
C PRO A 885 27.96 1.11 -25.93
N LEU A 886 28.90 1.39 -25.03
CA LEU A 886 29.61 2.67 -24.98
C LEU A 886 30.60 2.79 -26.16
N ARG A 887 31.30 1.71 -26.52
CA ARG A 887 32.15 1.67 -27.72
C ARG A 887 31.35 1.93 -28.99
N ARG A 888 30.14 1.35 -29.11
CA ARG A 888 29.22 1.58 -30.23
C ARG A 888 28.78 3.05 -30.31
N ILE A 889 28.40 3.65 -29.18
CA ILE A 889 28.02 5.07 -29.11
C ILE A 889 29.18 5.98 -29.50
N ALA A 890 30.40 5.68 -29.02
CA ALA A 890 31.58 6.46 -29.37
C ALA A 890 31.86 6.41 -30.87
N ALA A 891 31.82 5.23 -31.49
CA ALA A 891 32.02 5.07 -32.92
C ALA A 891 30.93 5.78 -33.76
N LEU A 892 29.66 5.73 -33.34
CA LEU A 892 28.56 6.47 -33.97
C LEU A 892 28.79 7.99 -33.89
N ALA A 893 29.18 8.49 -32.72
CA ALA A 893 29.45 9.91 -32.52
C ALA A 893 30.62 10.39 -33.39
N GLU A 894 31.70 9.61 -33.50
CA GLU A 894 32.84 9.93 -34.37
C GLU A 894 32.44 10.00 -35.84
N LEU A 895 31.66 9.03 -36.32
CA LEU A 895 31.17 9.04 -37.71
C LEU A 895 30.26 10.27 -37.97
N LEU A 896 29.34 10.58 -37.06
CA LEU A 896 28.45 11.74 -37.19
C LEU A 896 29.23 13.07 -37.18
N ARG A 897 30.29 13.18 -36.39
CA ARG A 897 31.19 14.36 -36.44
C ARG A 897 31.85 14.49 -37.81
N ALA A 898 32.31 13.39 -38.39
CA ALA A 898 32.91 13.40 -39.73
C ALA A 898 31.90 13.77 -40.83
N GLN A 899 30.60 13.54 -40.60
CA GLN A 899 29.50 13.85 -41.53
C GLN A 899 28.85 15.23 -41.28
N GLN A 900 29.32 16.00 -40.29
CA GLN A 900 28.72 17.28 -39.94
C GLN A 900 28.86 18.28 -41.10
N PRO A 901 27.77 18.99 -41.50
CA PRO A 901 27.82 19.93 -42.62
C PRO A 901 28.84 21.06 -42.40
N THR A 902 29.67 21.34 -43.42
CA THR A 902 30.63 22.45 -43.42
C THR A 902 29.90 23.80 -43.38
N GLY A 903 30.05 24.52 -42.26
CA GLY A 903 29.38 25.79 -41.96
C GLY A 903 28.84 25.89 -40.52
N LEU A 904 28.60 24.74 -39.86
CA LEU A 904 28.20 24.69 -38.44
C LEU A 904 29.39 24.59 -37.47
N ALA A 905 30.54 24.09 -37.94
CA ALA A 905 31.75 23.90 -37.14
C ALA A 905 32.50 25.20 -36.80
N GLU A 906 32.27 26.31 -37.52
CA GLU A 906 32.91 27.61 -37.26
C GLU A 906 32.27 28.38 -36.09
N GLN A 907 31.10 27.95 -35.59
CA GLN A 907 30.44 28.55 -34.43
C GLN A 907 30.72 27.83 -33.10
N THR A 908 31.32 26.62 -33.14
CA THR A 908 31.62 25.82 -31.94
C THR A 908 32.99 26.09 -31.33
N SER A 909 33.83 26.94 -31.96
CA SER A 909 35.15 27.36 -31.47
C SER A 909 35.18 28.75 -30.82
N ALA A 910 34.01 29.38 -30.57
CA ALA A 910 33.87 30.65 -29.86
C ALA A 910 33.33 30.48 -28.43
#